data_AF-A0A163J1I8-F1
#
_entry.id   AF-A0A163J1I8-F1
#
_cell.length_a   1.000
_cell.length_b   1.000
_cell.length_c   1.000
_cell.angle_alpha   90.00
_cell.angle_beta   90.00
_cell.angle_gamma   90.00
#
_symmetry.space_group_name_H-M   'P 1'
#
loop_
_entity.id
_entity.type
_entity.pdbx_description
1 polymer ?
#
loop_
_entity_poly.entity_id
_entity_poly.type
_entity_poly.pdbx_seq_one_letter_code
_entity_poly.pdbx_strand_id
1 'polypeptide(L)'
;MASKAPSREALTLLKHSIRPATAIRSQVQSRLVPCAGASLRSHAHAHPSRQISRSTATFTHSHHADAVSVIPTLVDTNSADFKENRREMEEVTDKLNDLHSKIAQGGPQKARDKHLQRGKMLVRDRITALIDPGTPFLELSQMAGYEVYPGEDTPAAGIVTGIGTVNGVQCMVVANDSTVKGGTYYPLTVKKHLRAQAIAQENRLPCIYLVDSGGANLPHQADVFPDVNHFGRIFYNQARMSGMGIPQISVVMGPCTAGGAYIPSMSDESIIVENQGHIFLAGPPLVKAATGEVVSAEDLGGGKLHSEVSGVTDYLAVDDAHALVLARRSIGNLNWHRNQTVSVKPAFKEPLYDPKELNGIVGTNLRKQIPIHEVIARIVDGSSFSEFKPLYGSTLVTGFATIYGHPVGIVANNGILFSESSLKGAHFVQLCGKRQIPLIFLQHISGFMVGQDAEKGGIAKNGAKLVTAVSCVDVPKFTVVVGSSAGAGNYGMCGRAYSPRLLFTWPNAKTSIMGAEQLSSVMAAVGKSDPELKSRIEHESQATFGSARLWDDGVIPPEHTRRVLGMGLQMACGGQNTGVEKENSIKDASSKIASELVAQYASKDASGVHVLGGYPGVLYPPYYWWQAGAMFGTLLDYWRYTGDDQYNDMMHEGMVHQFGEHLDLMPSNQSKNEGNDDQVFWAFTMMSAAEYNFPAPPDDKPGWLAMVQSVFNQFVKRYNKEVEDGNCKGGMRWQIYPWLNGWTYKNTASNGGLFHLGARLAMFTKNETYAEWAEKAYDWMNDSALLDDDGTVNDGMSMTTNPPCKEADKTPWTYNYGIMIAGAAYMYNHTNGADKWRKALERHLNKTDQFFPQYYKGIMTEICEAKELCNTDQESFKAYLSRWLGICVQMAPWTHDLIMPRLQTSAKAAAQTCVAPSQHGAGSYACGMRWWWNGHDGYQGVGQQMTALNLISVLNVDRVPPPYSSKTGGESKGDSSLGTGSVDDDIPQLHKTPVTTGDKAGAAILTILVVAFVLGGGWWLCIE
;
A
#
# COMPACT_ATOMS: atom_id res chain seq x y z
N MET A 1 -33.45 52.30 6.54
CA MET A 1 -33.77 53.26 7.62
C MET A 1 -33.07 52.80 8.90
N ALA A 2 -32.57 53.79 9.64
CA ALA A 2 -32.16 53.83 11.07
C ALA A 2 -32.59 52.67 11.99
N SER A 3 -31.93 52.33 13.12
CA SER A 3 -30.73 52.81 13.80
C SER A 3 -30.55 52.00 15.10
N LYS A 4 -29.27 51.75 15.45
CA LYS A 4 -28.65 51.71 16.79
C LYS A 4 -29.32 50.96 17.97
N ALA A 5 -28.53 50.01 18.49
CA ALA A 5 -28.53 49.55 19.87
C ALA A 5 -28.13 50.65 20.89
N PRO A 6 -28.42 50.41 22.19
CA PRO A 6 -27.41 50.53 23.25
C PRO A 6 -27.52 49.36 24.26
N SER A 7 -26.63 49.08 25.20
CA SER A 7 -25.22 49.43 25.43
C SER A 7 -24.72 48.54 26.58
N ARG A 8 -23.43 48.20 26.52
CA ARG A 8 -22.45 48.14 27.62
C ARG A 8 -23.01 48.05 29.04
N GLU A 9 -22.94 46.86 29.63
CA GLU A 9 -22.52 46.69 31.05
C GLU A 9 -22.36 45.21 31.47
N ALA A 10 -22.84 44.23 30.69
CA ALA A 10 -22.70 42.81 31.03
C ALA A 10 -21.45 42.11 30.46
N LEU A 11 -20.58 42.79 29.70
CA LEU A 11 -19.48 42.17 28.92
C LEU A 11 -18.09 42.68 29.31
N THR A 12 -17.90 42.88 30.61
CA THR A 12 -16.58 43.10 31.21
C THR A 12 -16.44 42.17 32.40
N LEU A 13 -15.92 40.96 32.15
CA LEU A 13 -14.99 40.18 33.00
C LEU A 13 -15.14 38.68 32.73
N LEU A 14 -14.58 38.22 31.61
CA LEU A 14 -13.80 36.98 31.53
C LEU A 14 -12.99 37.02 30.22
N LYS A 15 -11.86 37.75 30.32
CA LYS A 15 -10.72 37.75 29.39
C LYS A 15 -10.12 36.35 29.35
N HIS A 16 -9.79 35.80 28.18
CA HIS A 16 -8.43 35.70 27.62
C HIS A 16 -8.55 34.76 26.39
N SER A 17 -7.93 34.89 25.22
CA SER A 17 -6.82 35.68 24.67
C SER A 17 -6.93 35.59 23.12
N ILE A 18 -6.94 36.72 22.40
CA ILE A 18 -5.84 37.29 21.57
C ILE A 18 -5.53 36.55 20.25
N ARG A 19 -5.85 37.23 19.13
CA ARG A 19 -5.12 37.23 17.84
C ARG A 19 -4.55 38.66 17.61
N PRO A 20 -3.91 38.94 16.47
CA PRO A 20 -2.48 38.97 16.17
C PRO A 20 -1.92 40.42 16.21
N ALA A 21 -0.62 40.63 16.01
CA ALA A 21 -0.11 41.98 15.74
C ALA A 21 1.11 41.99 14.81
N THR A 22 0.96 42.75 13.74
CA THR A 22 2.02 43.28 12.87
C THR A 22 2.53 44.61 13.44
N ALA A 23 3.78 44.91 13.10
CA ALA A 23 4.64 45.97 13.60
C ALA A 23 4.22 47.43 13.31
N ILE A 24 4.82 48.40 14.03
CA ILE A 24 5.87 49.34 13.52
C ILE A 24 5.98 50.63 14.41
N ARG A 25 7.24 50.99 14.75
CA ARG A 25 7.85 52.33 15.10
C ARG A 25 7.32 53.12 16.31
N SER A 26 8.08 53.99 16.99
CA SER A 26 9.48 54.47 16.90
C SER A 26 9.83 55.25 18.19
N GLN A 27 11.13 55.24 18.55
CA GLN A 27 11.96 56.28 19.17
C GLN A 27 11.45 57.07 20.40
N VAL A 28 12.27 57.13 21.46
CA VAL A 28 13.01 58.35 21.93
C VAL A 28 13.90 58.00 23.15
N GLN A 29 15.18 58.41 23.03
CA GLN A 29 16.18 58.92 24.00
C GLN A 29 15.88 58.90 25.52
N SER A 30 16.80 58.91 26.50
CA SER A 30 18.27 58.79 26.65
C SER A 30 18.62 59.06 28.15
N ARG A 31 19.87 58.74 28.57
CA ARG A 31 20.66 59.22 29.75
C ARG A 31 20.40 58.54 31.12
N LEU A 32 21.35 57.75 31.67
CA LEU A 32 22.62 58.07 32.42
C LEU A 32 22.35 58.64 33.84
N VAL A 33 22.47 57.88 34.96
CA VAL A 33 23.67 57.61 35.84
C VAL A 33 24.05 58.85 36.73
N PRO A 34 24.67 58.83 37.96
CA PRO A 34 25.11 57.79 38.94
C PRO A 34 24.84 58.09 40.47
N CYS A 35 25.37 57.22 41.36
CA CYS A 35 26.25 57.53 42.53
C CYS A 35 25.80 57.36 44.00
N ALA A 36 26.74 56.77 44.78
CA ALA A 36 27.04 56.84 46.23
C ALA A 36 26.03 56.25 47.23
N GLY A 37 26.38 55.58 48.35
CA GLY A 37 27.65 55.37 49.06
C GLY A 37 27.44 55.56 50.58
N ALA A 38 27.82 54.54 51.39
CA ALA A 38 27.88 54.48 52.88
C ALA A 38 26.52 54.30 53.63
N SER A 39 26.36 53.60 54.76
CA SER A 39 27.28 53.22 55.85
C SER A 39 26.65 52.16 56.81
N LEU A 40 27.48 51.20 57.28
CA LEU A 40 27.53 50.49 58.57
C LEU A 40 26.28 49.93 59.29
N ARG A 41 26.25 48.60 59.52
CA ARG A 41 26.40 47.95 60.85
C ARG A 41 26.39 46.41 60.76
N SER A 42 27.24 45.80 61.57
CA SER A 42 27.42 44.36 61.76
C SER A 42 26.33 43.74 62.63
N HIS A 43 25.83 42.55 62.28
CA HIS A 43 25.91 41.34 63.10
C HIS A 43 25.18 40.14 62.48
N ALA A 44 25.82 38.98 62.62
CA ALA A 44 25.31 37.62 62.56
C ALA A 44 24.91 37.04 61.17
N HIS A 45 25.62 35.96 60.83
CA HIS A 45 25.37 35.09 59.69
C HIS A 45 23.94 34.53 59.68
N ALA A 46 23.15 34.93 58.69
CA ALA A 46 22.12 34.11 58.10
C ALA A 46 22.33 34.15 56.58
N HIS A 47 22.58 33.00 55.96
CA HIS A 47 22.63 32.88 54.51
C HIS A 47 21.33 33.43 53.90
N PRO A 48 21.35 34.49 53.07
CA PRO A 48 20.18 34.82 52.29
C PRO A 48 20.10 33.77 51.19
N SER A 49 19.14 32.86 51.34
CA SER A 49 18.62 32.08 50.23
C SER A 49 18.17 33.06 49.16
N ARG A 50 19.04 33.31 48.17
CA ARG A 50 18.68 33.95 46.92
C ARG A 50 17.71 32.99 46.23
N GLN A 51 16.43 33.10 46.57
CA GLN A 51 15.36 32.58 45.73
C GLN A 51 15.47 33.34 44.41
N ILE A 52 16.20 32.75 43.48
CA ILE A 52 16.14 33.11 42.08
C ILE A 52 14.71 32.78 41.66
N SER A 53 13.84 33.79 41.70
CA SER A 53 12.54 33.74 41.04
C SER A 53 12.83 33.51 39.56
N ARG A 54 12.81 32.24 39.14
CA ARG A 54 12.84 31.87 37.73
C ARG A 54 11.51 32.35 37.17
N SER A 55 11.53 33.32 36.27
CA SER A 55 10.33 33.64 35.48
C SER A 55 9.94 32.38 34.71
N THR A 56 8.83 31.76 35.09
CA THR A 56 8.29 30.62 34.36
C THR A 56 7.93 31.11 32.96
N ALA A 57 8.64 30.63 31.93
CA ALA A 57 8.26 30.92 30.55
C ALA A 57 6.89 30.28 30.30
N THR A 58 5.86 31.11 30.17
CA THR A 58 4.47 30.64 29.98
C THR A 58 4.21 30.17 28.55
N PHE A 59 5.07 30.55 27.58
CA PHE A 59 4.93 30.19 26.18
C PHE A 59 6.26 30.35 25.42
N THR A 60 6.70 29.31 24.69
CA THR A 60 7.84 29.38 23.76
C THR A 60 7.30 29.35 22.33
N HIS A 61 7.46 30.45 21.60
CA HIS A 61 7.03 30.52 20.20
C HIS A 61 7.86 29.58 19.30
N SER A 62 7.25 29.05 18.24
CA SER A 62 7.91 28.20 17.24
C SER A 62 9.11 28.86 16.55
N HIS A 63 9.10 30.20 16.39
CA HIS A 63 10.22 30.92 15.78
C HIS A 63 11.53 30.80 16.59
N HIS A 64 11.46 30.51 17.89
CA HIS A 64 12.67 30.22 18.69
C HIS A 64 13.31 28.89 18.28
N ALA A 65 12.49 27.87 17.95
CA ALA A 65 12.99 26.58 17.47
C ALA A 65 13.65 26.73 16.08
N ASP A 66 13.07 27.56 15.22
CA ASP A 66 13.67 27.92 13.92
C ASP A 66 15.00 28.65 14.14
N ALA A 67 15.05 29.66 15.00
CA ALA A 67 16.24 30.47 15.23
C ALA A 67 17.44 29.67 15.77
N VAL A 68 17.21 28.67 16.63
CA VAL A 68 18.30 27.80 17.13
C VAL A 68 18.75 26.73 16.13
N SER A 69 17.97 26.49 15.07
CA SER A 69 18.27 25.48 14.04
C SER A 69 19.01 26.08 12.84
N VAL A 70 19.08 27.40 12.69
CA VAL A 70 19.82 28.02 11.58
C VAL A 70 21.32 27.80 11.76
N ILE A 71 21.97 27.22 10.74
CA ILE A 71 23.43 27.06 10.72
C ILE A 71 24.09 28.41 10.39
N PRO A 72 24.92 28.98 11.28
CA PRO A 72 25.73 30.15 10.94
C PRO A 72 26.92 29.71 10.04
N THR A 73 27.16 30.44 8.95
CA THR A 73 28.35 30.23 8.11
C THR A 73 29.60 30.78 8.81
N LEU A 74 30.69 30.02 8.77
CA LEU A 74 32.02 30.45 9.18
C LEU A 74 32.96 30.66 7.98
N VAL A 75 32.45 30.45 6.77
CA VAL A 75 33.21 30.55 5.52
C VAL A 75 33.42 32.02 5.15
N ASP A 76 34.68 32.43 5.00
CA ASP A 76 35.07 33.68 4.36
C ASP A 76 35.39 33.43 2.88
N THR A 77 34.50 33.88 2.00
CA THR A 77 34.64 33.73 0.53
C THR A 77 35.80 34.54 -0.05
N ASN A 78 36.39 35.47 0.72
CA ASN A 78 37.54 36.25 0.29
C ASN A 78 38.89 35.64 0.70
N SER A 79 38.87 34.62 1.55
CA SER A 79 40.06 33.92 2.02
C SER A 79 40.84 33.26 0.87
N ALA A 80 42.15 33.11 1.06
CA ALA A 80 43.01 32.47 0.06
C ALA A 80 42.63 30.99 -0.17
N ASP A 81 42.33 30.26 0.92
CA ASP A 81 41.91 28.85 0.84
C ASP A 81 40.62 28.67 0.03
N PHE A 82 39.61 29.53 0.24
CA PHE A 82 38.36 29.46 -0.51
C PHE A 82 38.57 29.70 -1.99
N LYS A 83 39.36 30.71 -2.36
CA LYS A 83 39.67 31.04 -3.76
C LYS A 83 40.43 29.92 -4.46
N GLU A 84 41.37 29.29 -3.76
CA GLU A 84 42.14 28.17 -4.32
C GLU A 84 41.28 26.92 -4.50
N ASN A 85 40.51 26.54 -3.47
CA ASN A 85 39.55 25.43 -3.57
C ASN A 85 38.58 25.64 -4.74
N ARG A 86 38.09 26.88 -4.90
CA ARG A 86 37.17 27.26 -5.97
C ARG A 86 37.83 27.10 -7.33
N ARG A 87 39.05 27.61 -7.52
CA ARG A 87 39.81 27.46 -8.76
C ARG A 87 39.99 25.99 -9.14
N GLU A 88 40.44 25.15 -8.21
CA GLU A 88 40.63 23.72 -8.45
C GLU A 88 39.31 23.01 -8.81
N MET A 89 38.21 23.33 -8.10
CA MET A 89 36.91 22.72 -8.37
C MET A 89 36.33 23.18 -9.71
N GLU A 90 36.50 24.45 -10.07
CA GLU A 90 36.12 24.99 -11.37
C GLU A 90 36.87 24.27 -12.50
N GLU A 91 38.19 24.03 -12.38
CA GLU A 91 38.96 23.28 -13.38
C GLU A 91 38.47 21.84 -13.58
N VAL A 92 38.08 21.14 -12.51
CA VAL A 92 37.54 19.77 -12.62
C VAL A 92 36.12 19.79 -13.19
N THR A 93 35.32 20.79 -12.81
CA THR A 93 33.94 20.95 -13.29
C THR A 93 33.91 21.34 -14.77
N ASP A 94 34.82 22.18 -15.23
CA ASP A 94 34.95 22.54 -16.65
C ASP A 94 35.32 21.33 -17.51
N LYS A 95 36.28 20.51 -17.06
CA LYS A 95 36.60 19.24 -17.74
C LYS A 95 35.40 18.30 -17.82
N LEU A 96 34.60 18.23 -16.76
CA LEU A 96 33.37 17.44 -16.74
C LEU A 96 32.33 18.00 -17.72
N ASN A 97 32.16 19.33 -17.77
CA ASN A 97 31.23 20.00 -18.68
C ASN A 97 31.62 19.79 -20.15
N ASP A 98 32.92 19.85 -20.48
CA ASP A 98 33.43 19.55 -21.81
C ASP A 98 33.15 18.09 -22.19
N LEU A 99 33.39 17.16 -21.25
CA LEU A 99 33.11 15.75 -21.46
C LEU A 99 31.62 15.47 -21.66
N HIS A 100 30.76 16.06 -20.83
CA HIS A 100 29.30 15.98 -20.99
C HIS A 100 28.86 16.57 -22.33
N SER A 101 29.43 17.69 -22.75
CA SER A 101 29.13 18.31 -24.04
C SER A 101 29.53 17.41 -25.22
N LYS A 102 30.68 16.72 -25.12
CA LYS A 102 31.11 15.73 -26.12
C LYS A 102 30.18 14.53 -26.16
N ILE A 103 29.85 13.95 -25.01
CA ILE A 103 28.94 12.80 -24.90
C ILE A 103 27.53 13.15 -25.40
N ALA A 104 27.06 14.37 -25.15
CA ALA A 104 25.74 14.82 -25.56
C ALA A 104 25.56 14.85 -27.09
N GLN A 105 26.65 14.90 -27.86
CA GLN A 105 26.60 14.82 -29.33
C GLN A 105 26.16 13.45 -29.85
N GLY A 106 26.29 12.38 -29.05
CA GLY A 106 26.02 11.01 -29.47
C GLY A 106 27.12 10.46 -30.37
N GLY A 107 26.75 9.74 -31.42
CA GLY A 107 27.70 9.13 -32.35
C GLY A 107 28.46 10.13 -33.23
N PRO A 108 29.41 9.64 -34.06
CA PRO A 108 30.19 10.49 -34.96
C PRO A 108 29.32 11.33 -35.90
N GLN A 109 29.78 12.52 -36.31
CA GLN A 109 29.03 13.44 -37.17
C GLN A 109 28.42 12.77 -38.40
N LYS A 110 29.19 11.92 -39.11
CA LYS A 110 28.72 11.16 -40.27
C LYS A 110 27.49 10.28 -39.97
N ALA A 111 27.42 9.68 -38.78
CA ALA A 111 26.28 8.87 -38.36
C ALA A 111 25.06 9.72 -38.05
N ARG A 112 25.26 10.89 -37.43
CA ARG A 112 24.20 11.88 -37.14
C ARG A 112 23.61 12.46 -38.44
N ASP A 113 24.45 12.83 -39.39
CA ASP A 113 24.01 13.34 -40.70
C ASP A 113 23.19 12.28 -41.44
N LYS A 114 23.64 11.02 -41.43
CA LYS A 114 22.90 9.90 -42.01
C LYS A 114 21.57 9.64 -41.30
N HIS A 115 21.49 9.85 -39.99
CA HIS A 115 20.26 9.73 -39.22
C HIS A 115 19.25 10.82 -39.60
N LEU A 116 19.70 12.07 -39.69
CA LEU A 116 18.88 13.21 -40.11
C LEU A 116 18.44 13.12 -41.58
N GLN A 117 19.31 12.64 -42.48
CA GLN A 117 18.97 12.40 -43.89
C GLN A 117 17.84 11.37 -44.07
N ARG A 118 17.59 10.52 -43.07
CA ARG A 118 16.47 9.57 -43.04
C ARG A 118 15.18 10.16 -42.49
N GLY A 119 15.14 11.47 -42.20
CA GLY A 119 13.96 12.15 -41.64
C GLY A 119 13.75 11.93 -40.14
N LYS A 120 14.72 11.34 -39.43
CA LYS A 120 14.60 10.97 -38.02
C LYS A 120 15.08 12.11 -37.10
N MET A 121 14.39 12.32 -35.98
CA MET A 121 14.85 13.20 -34.91
C MET A 121 15.98 12.56 -34.10
N LEU A 122 16.96 13.33 -33.64
CA LEU A 122 17.98 12.82 -32.72
C LEU A 122 17.36 12.48 -31.36
N VAL A 123 17.97 11.56 -30.61
CA VAL A 123 17.42 11.04 -29.35
C VAL A 123 17.10 12.14 -28.33
N ARG A 124 17.98 13.14 -28.18
CA ARG A 124 17.77 14.26 -27.25
C ARG A 124 16.71 15.25 -27.73
N ASP A 125 16.57 15.39 -29.06
CA ASP A 125 15.51 16.20 -29.65
C ASP A 125 14.14 15.53 -29.41
N ARG A 126 14.07 14.20 -29.53
CA ARG A 126 12.86 13.41 -29.20
C ARG A 126 12.47 13.59 -27.75
N ILE A 127 13.42 13.49 -26.81
CA ILE A 127 13.16 13.72 -25.38
C ILE A 127 12.68 15.15 -25.14
N THR A 128 13.33 16.14 -25.74
CA THR A 128 12.96 17.56 -25.61
C THR A 128 11.53 17.83 -26.12
N ALA A 129 11.12 17.19 -27.21
CA ALA A 129 9.76 17.29 -27.74
C ALA A 129 8.73 16.48 -26.94
N LEU A 130 9.16 15.42 -26.24
CA LEU A 130 8.30 14.58 -25.40
C LEU A 130 7.90 15.27 -24.09
N ILE A 131 8.85 15.91 -23.40
CA ILE A 131 8.65 16.48 -22.07
C ILE A 131 7.85 17.79 -22.10
N ASP A 132 7.20 18.12 -20.99
CA ASP A 132 6.40 19.33 -20.85
C ASP A 132 7.27 20.60 -20.89
N PRO A 133 6.89 21.62 -21.68
CA PRO A 133 7.63 22.87 -21.75
C PRO A 133 7.86 23.51 -20.38
N GLY A 134 9.09 23.94 -20.12
CA GLY A 134 9.49 24.57 -18.86
C GLY A 134 9.73 23.61 -17.69
N THR A 135 9.59 22.29 -17.90
CA THR A 135 9.90 21.29 -16.88
C THR A 135 11.34 20.77 -17.02
N PRO A 136 11.99 20.35 -15.93
CA PRO A 136 13.35 19.80 -15.99
C PRO A 136 13.35 18.35 -16.48
N PHE A 137 14.45 17.94 -17.09
CA PHE A 137 14.78 16.53 -17.34
C PHE A 137 15.99 16.14 -16.50
N LEU A 138 15.82 15.18 -15.58
CA LEU A 138 16.91 14.61 -14.80
C LEU A 138 17.51 13.43 -15.57
N GLU A 139 18.54 13.70 -16.36
CA GLU A 139 19.28 12.66 -17.08
C GLU A 139 20.14 11.82 -16.12
N LEU A 140 20.23 10.52 -16.39
CA LEU A 140 20.93 9.55 -15.54
C LEU A 140 22.12 8.92 -16.26
N SER A 141 23.21 8.71 -15.52
CA SER A 141 24.43 8.01 -15.93
C SER A 141 24.93 8.47 -17.30
N GLN A 142 25.10 9.78 -17.46
CA GLN A 142 25.54 10.43 -18.71
C GLN A 142 26.86 9.84 -19.22
N MET A 143 27.80 9.53 -18.32
CA MET A 143 29.12 9.01 -18.67
C MET A 143 29.19 7.50 -18.92
N ALA A 144 28.07 6.77 -18.86
CA ALA A 144 28.06 5.33 -19.09
C ALA A 144 28.82 4.96 -20.39
N GLY A 145 29.69 3.96 -20.33
CA GLY A 145 30.49 3.49 -21.47
C GLY A 145 31.77 4.29 -21.77
N TYR A 146 31.99 5.43 -21.11
CA TYR A 146 33.20 6.25 -21.31
C TYR A 146 34.48 5.48 -20.96
N GLU A 147 35.39 5.34 -21.93
CA GLU A 147 36.68 4.63 -21.80
C GLU A 147 36.56 3.18 -21.28
N VAL A 148 35.42 2.51 -21.50
CA VAL A 148 35.22 1.12 -21.05
C VAL A 148 35.59 0.12 -22.14
N TYR A 149 35.25 0.39 -23.39
CA TYR A 149 35.46 -0.53 -24.51
C TYR A 149 36.69 -0.10 -25.34
N PRO A 150 37.78 -0.89 -25.36
CA PRO A 150 39.01 -0.50 -26.04
C PRO A 150 38.80 -0.24 -27.53
N GLY A 151 39.19 0.96 -28.00
CA GLY A 151 39.07 1.35 -29.41
C GLY A 151 37.64 1.67 -29.88
N GLU A 152 36.66 1.66 -28.98
CA GLU A 152 35.25 1.90 -29.31
C GLU A 152 34.65 3.01 -28.46
N ASP A 153 34.20 4.09 -29.11
CA ASP A 153 33.45 5.14 -28.44
C ASP A 153 31.96 4.78 -28.36
N THR A 154 31.41 4.82 -27.14
CA THR A 154 30.02 4.46 -26.82
C THR A 154 29.41 5.50 -25.88
N PRO A 155 29.26 6.76 -26.30
CA PRO A 155 28.81 7.83 -25.43
C PRO A 155 27.43 7.50 -24.84
N ALA A 156 27.29 7.75 -23.53
CA ALA A 156 26.12 7.40 -22.73
C ALA A 156 25.70 5.91 -22.82
N ALA A 157 26.59 5.02 -23.24
CA ALA A 157 26.35 3.61 -23.57
C ALA A 157 25.29 3.42 -24.66
N GLY A 158 25.11 4.38 -25.57
CA GLY A 158 24.13 4.31 -26.67
C GLY A 158 22.67 4.39 -26.22
N ILE A 159 22.40 4.86 -24.99
CA ILE A 159 21.05 5.02 -24.45
C ILE A 159 20.98 6.22 -23.50
N VAL A 160 19.99 7.08 -23.71
CA VAL A 160 19.68 8.20 -22.82
C VAL A 160 18.54 7.79 -21.91
N THR A 161 18.76 7.86 -20.60
CA THR A 161 17.75 7.55 -19.60
C THR A 161 17.56 8.75 -18.67
N GLY A 162 16.36 8.95 -18.18
CA GLY A 162 16.10 10.05 -17.26
C GLY A 162 14.65 10.22 -16.90
N ILE A 163 14.38 11.18 -16.03
CA ILE A 163 13.04 11.45 -15.53
C ILE A 163 12.59 12.81 -16.04
N GLY A 164 11.46 12.84 -16.73
CA GLY A 164 10.84 14.03 -17.28
C GLY A 164 9.37 14.12 -16.90
N THR A 165 8.79 15.32 -16.99
CA THR A 165 7.35 15.49 -16.82
C THR A 165 6.68 15.41 -18.18
N VAL A 166 5.66 14.57 -18.33
CA VAL A 166 4.88 14.39 -19.55
C VAL A 166 3.41 14.49 -19.20
N ASN A 167 2.69 15.47 -19.73
CA ASN A 167 1.29 15.75 -19.39
C ASN A 167 1.04 15.82 -17.87
N GLY A 168 1.94 16.46 -17.13
CA GLY A 168 1.90 16.62 -15.67
C GLY A 168 2.28 15.38 -14.87
N VAL A 169 2.73 14.29 -15.51
CA VAL A 169 3.13 13.04 -14.86
C VAL A 169 4.64 12.88 -14.92
N GLN A 170 5.29 12.52 -13.81
CA GLN A 170 6.72 12.18 -13.83
C GLN A 170 6.91 10.77 -14.40
N CYS A 171 7.62 10.68 -15.53
CA CYS A 171 7.84 9.45 -16.26
C CYS A 171 9.33 9.11 -16.32
N MET A 172 9.65 7.83 -16.25
CA MET A 172 10.96 7.31 -16.65
C MET A 172 11.00 7.23 -18.17
N VAL A 173 11.95 7.91 -18.79
CA VAL A 173 12.19 7.89 -20.23
C VAL A 173 13.45 7.09 -20.51
N VAL A 174 13.37 6.15 -21.44
CA VAL A 174 14.49 5.30 -21.88
C VAL A 174 14.54 5.36 -23.41
N ALA A 175 15.57 6.01 -23.96
CA ALA A 175 15.63 6.33 -25.37
C ALA A 175 16.95 5.87 -25.99
N ASN A 176 16.89 5.02 -27.01
CA ASN A 176 18.10 4.55 -27.70
C ASN A 176 18.70 5.64 -28.60
N ASP A 177 20.03 5.72 -28.60
CA ASP A 177 20.75 6.57 -29.55
C ASP A 177 21.27 5.72 -30.73
N SER A 178 20.50 5.68 -31.82
CA SER A 178 20.87 4.92 -33.01
C SER A 178 22.09 5.49 -33.75
N THR A 179 22.57 6.70 -33.40
CA THR A 179 23.82 7.23 -33.95
C THR A 179 25.04 6.57 -33.32
N VAL A 180 24.92 6.01 -32.11
CA VAL A 180 25.97 5.30 -31.39
C VAL A 180 25.94 3.82 -31.76
N LYS A 181 26.83 3.40 -32.66
CA LYS A 181 26.96 2.00 -33.09
C LYS A 181 25.63 1.37 -33.59
N GLY A 182 24.71 2.18 -34.11
CA GLY A 182 23.39 1.71 -34.55
C GLY A 182 22.40 1.45 -33.40
N GLY A 183 22.66 1.98 -32.21
CA GLY A 183 21.83 1.79 -31.02
C GLY A 183 21.94 0.39 -30.42
N THR A 184 22.99 -0.37 -30.75
CA THR A 184 23.15 -1.75 -30.28
C THR A 184 23.44 -1.81 -28.79
N TYR A 185 22.92 -2.83 -28.11
CA TYR A 185 23.13 -3.03 -26.68
C TYR A 185 24.50 -3.63 -26.38
N TYR A 186 25.37 -2.83 -25.77
CA TYR A 186 26.57 -3.27 -25.08
C TYR A 186 26.22 -3.72 -23.65
N PRO A 187 27.11 -4.43 -22.94
CA PRO A 187 26.89 -4.82 -21.54
C PRO A 187 26.44 -3.64 -20.65
N LEU A 188 27.04 -2.46 -20.82
CA LEU A 188 26.66 -1.26 -20.07
C LEU A 188 25.34 -0.63 -20.54
N THR A 189 24.94 -0.81 -21.79
CA THR A 189 23.60 -0.41 -22.26
C THR A 189 22.53 -1.19 -21.53
N VAL A 190 22.71 -2.52 -21.38
CA VAL A 190 21.81 -3.38 -20.60
C VAL A 190 21.77 -2.92 -19.15
N LYS A 191 22.93 -2.77 -18.52
CA LYS A 191 23.03 -2.30 -17.13
C LYS A 191 22.32 -0.97 -16.91
N LYS A 192 22.46 -0.02 -17.85
CA LYS A 192 21.81 1.30 -17.80
C LYS A 192 20.29 1.22 -17.99
N HIS A 193 19.82 0.40 -18.91
CA HIS A 193 18.39 0.15 -19.08
C HIS A 193 17.79 -0.48 -17.82
N LEU A 194 18.42 -1.53 -17.26
CA LEU A 194 17.95 -2.17 -16.03
C LEU A 194 17.96 -1.22 -14.83
N ARG A 195 18.96 -0.34 -14.71
CA ARG A 195 18.96 0.69 -13.66
C ARG A 195 17.80 1.68 -13.82
N ALA A 196 17.47 2.09 -15.04
CA ALA A 196 16.31 2.95 -15.29
C ALA A 196 14.99 2.26 -14.87
N GLN A 197 14.82 0.98 -15.19
CA GLN A 197 13.65 0.21 -14.74
C GLN A 197 13.63 0.02 -13.22
N ALA A 198 14.76 -0.21 -12.56
CA ALA A 198 14.82 -0.29 -11.11
C ALA A 198 14.35 1.01 -10.46
N ILE A 199 14.82 2.16 -10.96
CA ILE A 199 14.36 3.48 -10.49
C ILE A 199 12.85 3.66 -10.76
N ALA A 200 12.36 3.27 -11.94
CA ALA A 200 10.94 3.36 -12.27
C ALA A 200 10.08 2.49 -11.35
N GLN A 201 10.47 1.24 -11.12
CA GLN A 201 9.76 0.29 -10.26
C GLN A 201 9.74 0.76 -8.80
N GLU A 202 10.91 1.14 -8.26
CA GLU A 202 11.04 1.59 -6.87
C GLU A 202 10.20 2.84 -6.61
N ASN A 203 10.16 3.78 -7.56
CA ASN A 203 9.48 5.07 -7.43
C ASN A 203 8.11 5.13 -8.11
N ARG A 204 7.61 4.01 -8.65
CA ARG A 204 6.34 3.90 -9.40
C ARG A 204 6.20 4.96 -10.49
N LEU A 205 7.17 5.05 -11.40
CA LEU A 205 7.14 5.98 -12.54
C LEU A 205 6.67 5.24 -13.79
N PRO A 206 5.65 5.74 -14.53
CA PRO A 206 5.33 5.24 -15.85
C PRO A 206 6.57 5.26 -16.76
N CYS A 207 6.76 4.20 -17.54
CA CYS A 207 7.91 4.04 -18.41
C CYS A 207 7.55 4.41 -19.85
N ILE A 208 8.40 5.21 -20.50
CA ILE A 208 8.31 5.53 -21.93
C ILE A 208 9.60 5.08 -22.61
N TYR A 209 9.49 4.10 -23.50
CA TYR A 209 10.58 3.54 -24.28
C TYR A 209 10.59 4.14 -25.68
N LEU A 210 11.60 4.96 -26.01
CA LEU A 210 11.83 5.45 -27.37
C LEU A 210 12.81 4.48 -28.07
N VAL A 211 12.25 3.48 -28.73
CA VAL A 211 12.96 2.30 -29.24
C VAL A 211 13.51 2.59 -30.63
N ASP A 212 14.83 2.46 -30.76
CA ASP A 212 15.57 2.68 -32.01
C ASP A 212 16.93 1.95 -31.95
N SER A 213 16.90 0.62 -32.03
CA SER A 213 18.05 -0.24 -31.73
C SER A 213 18.24 -1.36 -32.76
N GLY A 214 19.46 -1.48 -33.28
CA GLY A 214 19.87 -2.57 -34.16
C GLY A 214 20.02 -3.95 -33.50
N GLY A 215 19.70 -4.11 -32.20
CA GLY A 215 19.80 -5.37 -31.47
C GLY A 215 20.96 -5.40 -30.47
N ALA A 216 21.48 -6.59 -30.17
CA ALA A 216 22.61 -6.77 -29.25
C ALA A 216 23.96 -6.55 -29.94
N ASN A 217 24.97 -6.08 -29.21
CA ASN A 217 26.35 -6.11 -29.67
C ASN A 217 26.85 -7.57 -29.69
N LEU A 218 26.95 -8.15 -30.88
CA LEU A 218 27.28 -9.56 -31.06
C LEU A 218 28.67 -9.96 -30.52
N PRO A 219 29.75 -9.15 -30.67
CA PRO A 219 31.04 -9.46 -30.05
C PRO A 219 30.98 -9.62 -28.53
N HIS A 220 30.10 -8.89 -27.85
CA HIS A 220 29.92 -8.94 -26.39
C HIS A 220 28.69 -9.75 -25.95
N GLN A 221 28.15 -10.64 -26.80
CA GLN A 221 26.88 -11.34 -26.52
C GLN A 221 26.85 -12.11 -25.19
N ALA A 222 28.00 -12.67 -24.77
CA ALA A 222 28.11 -13.46 -23.54
C ALA A 222 27.81 -12.60 -22.29
N ASP A 223 28.11 -11.31 -22.35
CA ASP A 223 27.89 -10.32 -21.29
C ASP A 223 26.62 -9.48 -21.52
N VAL A 224 25.80 -9.87 -22.52
CA VAL A 224 24.57 -9.17 -22.91
C VAL A 224 23.35 -10.08 -22.83
N PHE A 225 23.47 -11.40 -23.02
CA PHE A 225 22.32 -12.29 -23.20
C PHE A 225 21.98 -13.22 -22.01
N PRO A 226 22.90 -14.03 -21.47
CA PRO A 226 22.50 -15.23 -20.70
C PRO A 226 22.14 -15.05 -19.23
N ASP A 227 22.70 -14.07 -18.51
CA ASP A 227 22.63 -14.01 -17.05
C ASP A 227 21.38 -13.28 -16.52
N VAL A 228 21.11 -13.39 -15.22
CA VAL A 228 19.92 -12.83 -14.55
C VAL A 228 19.77 -11.32 -14.73
N ASN A 229 20.89 -10.60 -14.89
CA ASN A 229 20.94 -9.15 -15.10
C ASN A 229 21.31 -8.77 -16.54
N HIS A 230 21.05 -9.66 -17.49
CA HIS A 230 21.26 -9.43 -18.91
C HIS A 230 19.95 -9.04 -19.63
N PHE A 231 19.98 -8.96 -20.96
CA PHE A 231 18.96 -8.33 -21.79
C PHE A 231 17.53 -8.85 -21.54
N GLY A 232 17.37 -10.15 -21.30
CA GLY A 232 16.07 -10.76 -20.98
C GLY A 232 15.39 -10.22 -19.72
N ARG A 233 16.17 -9.64 -18.79
CA ARG A 233 15.64 -9.06 -17.55
C ARG A 233 14.80 -7.80 -17.82
N ILE A 234 15.04 -7.12 -18.94
CA ILE A 234 14.25 -5.95 -19.36
C ILE A 234 12.77 -6.35 -19.49
N PHE A 235 12.49 -7.46 -20.17
CA PHE A 235 11.14 -7.96 -20.43
C PHE A 235 10.46 -8.45 -19.15
N TYR A 236 11.21 -9.17 -18.31
CA TYR A 236 10.73 -9.58 -16.99
C TYR A 236 10.29 -8.36 -16.17
N ASN A 237 11.12 -7.32 -16.11
CA ASN A 237 10.81 -6.12 -15.35
C ASN A 237 9.60 -5.37 -15.96
N GLN A 238 9.49 -5.27 -17.29
CA GLN A 238 8.32 -4.67 -17.96
C GLN A 238 7.02 -5.38 -17.55
N ALA A 239 6.98 -6.71 -17.67
CA ALA A 239 5.80 -7.49 -17.30
C ALA A 239 5.45 -7.35 -15.80
N ARG A 240 6.46 -7.34 -14.93
CA ARG A 240 6.25 -7.17 -13.48
C ARG A 240 5.75 -5.76 -13.14
N MET A 241 6.30 -4.72 -13.78
CA MET A 241 5.86 -3.35 -13.57
C MET A 241 4.43 -3.13 -14.08
N SER A 242 4.09 -3.65 -15.27
CA SER A 242 2.72 -3.64 -15.78
C SER A 242 1.76 -4.35 -14.80
N GLY A 243 2.10 -5.55 -14.33
CA GLY A 243 1.32 -6.26 -13.30
C GLY A 243 1.25 -5.55 -11.92
N MET A 244 2.12 -4.58 -11.66
CA MET A 244 2.06 -3.70 -10.48
C MET A 244 1.23 -2.43 -10.71
N GLY A 245 0.65 -2.26 -11.91
CA GLY A 245 -0.06 -1.05 -12.35
C GLY A 245 0.87 0.12 -12.62
N ILE A 246 2.11 -0.13 -13.08
CA ILE A 246 3.05 0.90 -13.55
C ILE A 246 3.05 0.86 -15.08
N PRO A 247 2.44 1.84 -15.77
CA PRO A 247 2.25 1.79 -17.22
C PRO A 247 3.55 1.71 -18.01
N GLN A 248 3.56 0.88 -19.04
CA GLN A 248 4.66 0.67 -19.99
C GLN A 248 4.22 1.15 -21.38
N ILE A 249 4.86 2.20 -21.91
CA ILE A 249 4.55 2.75 -23.24
C ILE A 249 5.78 2.62 -24.12
N SER A 250 5.63 2.08 -25.33
CA SER A 250 6.68 1.99 -26.32
C SER A 250 6.42 2.83 -27.55
N VAL A 251 7.47 3.46 -28.08
CA VAL A 251 7.46 4.24 -29.31
C VAL A 251 8.59 3.72 -30.20
N VAL A 252 8.24 2.96 -31.23
CA VAL A 252 9.18 2.34 -32.17
C VAL A 252 9.47 3.30 -33.31
N MET A 253 10.66 3.91 -33.25
CA MET A 253 11.11 4.99 -34.13
C MET A 253 12.28 4.55 -35.02
N GLY A 254 12.45 3.25 -35.21
CA GLY A 254 13.54 2.65 -35.98
C GLY A 254 13.54 1.12 -35.90
N PRO A 255 14.67 0.45 -36.19
CA PRO A 255 14.75 -0.99 -36.07
C PRO A 255 14.53 -1.45 -34.62
N CYS A 256 13.86 -2.59 -34.48
CA CYS A 256 13.56 -3.28 -33.23
C CYS A 256 13.61 -4.80 -33.49
N THR A 257 14.83 -5.35 -33.53
CA THR A 257 15.09 -6.73 -33.99
C THR A 257 15.33 -7.72 -32.85
N ALA A 258 14.98 -8.99 -33.09
CA ALA A 258 15.22 -10.12 -32.21
C ALA A 258 14.69 -9.90 -30.80
N GLY A 259 15.54 -9.99 -29.77
CA GLY A 259 15.11 -9.76 -28.40
C GLY A 259 14.48 -8.37 -28.21
N GLY A 260 14.94 -7.35 -28.95
CA GLY A 260 14.42 -5.99 -28.83
C GLY A 260 12.92 -5.89 -29.14
N ALA A 261 12.41 -6.78 -29.99
CA ALA A 261 11.00 -6.84 -30.40
C ALA A 261 10.04 -7.04 -29.21
N TYR A 262 10.50 -7.61 -28.10
CA TYR A 262 9.68 -7.79 -26.90
C TYR A 262 9.46 -6.49 -26.11
N ILE A 263 10.26 -5.44 -26.31
CA ILE A 263 10.03 -4.15 -25.65
C ILE A 263 8.65 -3.57 -26.05
N PRO A 264 8.34 -3.38 -27.36
CA PRO A 264 7.00 -2.95 -27.76
C PRO A 264 5.95 -4.05 -27.57
N SER A 265 6.27 -5.32 -27.87
CA SER A 265 5.28 -6.40 -27.78
C SER A 265 4.79 -6.70 -26.34
N MET A 266 5.51 -6.22 -25.32
CA MET A 266 5.15 -6.38 -23.90
C MET A 266 4.87 -5.03 -23.21
N SER A 267 4.72 -3.96 -23.97
CA SER A 267 4.22 -2.67 -23.45
C SER A 267 2.70 -2.66 -23.46
N ASP A 268 2.10 -1.88 -22.56
CA ASP A 268 0.64 -1.74 -22.43
C ASP A 268 0.06 -0.98 -23.63
N GLU A 269 0.79 0.02 -24.14
CA GLU A 269 0.50 0.73 -25.38
C GLU A 269 1.78 0.87 -26.23
N SER A 270 1.66 0.58 -27.52
CA SER A 270 2.74 0.56 -28.50
C SER A 270 2.44 1.43 -29.73
N ILE A 271 3.34 2.36 -30.02
CA ILE A 271 3.28 3.29 -31.15
C ILE A 271 4.41 2.94 -32.12
N ILE A 272 4.16 2.93 -33.43
CA ILE A 272 5.17 2.68 -34.46
C ILE A 272 5.15 3.75 -35.56
N VAL A 273 6.31 4.20 -36.00
CA VAL A 273 6.44 5.17 -37.11
C VAL A 273 6.38 4.43 -38.46
N GLU A 274 5.44 4.81 -39.33
CA GLU A 274 5.26 4.25 -40.67
C GLU A 274 6.52 4.40 -41.52
N ASN A 275 6.89 3.37 -42.30
CA ASN A 275 8.07 3.35 -43.18
C ASN A 275 9.42 3.61 -42.48
N GLN A 276 9.47 3.47 -41.15
CA GLN A 276 10.66 3.78 -40.34
C GLN A 276 10.86 2.81 -39.18
N GLY A 277 9.79 2.56 -38.41
CA GLY A 277 9.76 1.57 -37.34
C GLY A 277 9.64 0.17 -37.90
N HIS A 278 10.44 -0.76 -37.38
CA HIS A 278 10.39 -2.16 -37.81
C HIS A 278 10.52 -3.10 -36.61
N ILE A 279 9.60 -4.03 -36.43
CA ILE A 279 9.61 -5.03 -35.35
C ILE A 279 9.70 -6.42 -35.98
N PHE A 280 10.68 -7.23 -35.59
CA PHE A 280 10.73 -8.63 -36.02
C PHE A 280 11.65 -9.47 -35.12
N LEU A 281 11.31 -10.74 -34.91
CA LEU A 281 12.16 -11.69 -34.17
C LEU A 281 13.42 -12.08 -34.97
N ALA A 282 13.33 -12.07 -36.30
CA ALA A 282 14.44 -12.31 -37.20
C ALA A 282 14.36 -11.29 -38.33
N GLY A 283 15.40 -10.46 -38.52
CA GLY A 283 15.40 -9.50 -39.62
C GLY A 283 15.59 -10.16 -40.99
N PRO A 284 15.40 -9.40 -42.08
CA PRO A 284 15.50 -9.93 -43.44
C PRO A 284 16.78 -10.74 -43.74
N PRO A 285 17.98 -10.36 -43.26
CA PRO A 285 19.18 -11.18 -43.47
C PRO A 285 19.08 -12.58 -42.83
N LEU A 286 18.46 -12.68 -41.65
CA LEU A 286 18.32 -13.94 -40.92
C LEU A 286 17.19 -14.80 -41.52
N VAL A 287 16.08 -14.20 -41.94
CA VAL A 287 15.00 -14.91 -42.66
C VAL A 287 15.54 -15.51 -43.95
N LYS A 288 16.25 -14.71 -44.77
CA LYS A 288 16.89 -15.21 -45.99
C LYS A 288 17.87 -16.34 -45.72
N ALA A 289 18.66 -16.26 -44.65
CA ALA A 289 19.60 -17.30 -44.27
C ALA A 289 18.91 -18.59 -43.79
N ALA A 290 17.77 -18.48 -43.11
CA ALA A 290 17.07 -19.62 -42.50
C ALA A 290 16.08 -20.31 -43.46
N THR A 291 15.36 -19.56 -44.29
CA THR A 291 14.26 -20.07 -45.13
C THR A 291 14.47 -19.87 -46.63
N GLY A 292 15.43 -19.02 -47.03
CA GLY A 292 15.63 -18.60 -48.42
C GLY A 292 14.67 -17.51 -48.91
N GLU A 293 13.71 -17.10 -48.08
CA GLU A 293 12.75 -16.03 -48.41
C GLU A 293 13.45 -14.67 -48.50
N VAL A 294 13.13 -13.91 -49.55
CA VAL A 294 13.63 -12.55 -49.76
C VAL A 294 12.48 -11.59 -49.55
N VAL A 295 12.48 -10.92 -48.41
CA VAL A 295 11.44 -9.98 -47.97
C VAL A 295 12.10 -8.67 -47.55
N SER A 296 11.42 -7.55 -47.74
CA SER A 296 11.92 -6.25 -47.27
C SER A 296 11.69 -6.10 -45.76
N ALA A 297 12.36 -5.13 -45.12
CA ALA A 297 12.13 -4.87 -43.69
C ALA A 297 10.69 -4.38 -43.42
N GLU A 298 10.13 -3.56 -44.32
CA GLU A 298 8.76 -3.03 -44.20
C GLU A 298 7.73 -4.14 -44.39
N ASP A 299 7.92 -5.03 -45.38
CA ASP A 299 6.98 -6.13 -45.62
C ASP A 299 7.02 -7.20 -44.51
N LEU A 300 8.17 -7.38 -43.87
CA LEU A 300 8.36 -8.38 -42.82
C LEU A 300 7.83 -7.92 -41.46
N GLY A 301 7.93 -6.63 -41.15
CA GLY A 301 7.71 -6.12 -39.79
C GLY A 301 7.50 -4.61 -39.70
N GLY A 302 7.00 -3.99 -40.77
CA GLY A 302 6.77 -2.54 -40.83
C GLY A 302 5.55 -2.06 -40.03
N GLY A 303 5.35 -0.75 -40.04
CA GLY A 303 4.30 -0.09 -39.26
C GLY A 303 2.88 -0.54 -39.61
N LYS A 304 2.58 -0.67 -40.91
CA LYS A 304 1.25 -1.12 -41.38
C LYS A 304 0.96 -2.56 -41.00
N LEU A 305 1.93 -3.45 -41.20
CA LEU A 305 1.76 -4.86 -40.84
C LEU A 305 1.36 -5.01 -39.36
N HIS A 306 2.07 -4.32 -38.47
CA HIS A 306 1.82 -4.45 -37.03
C HIS A 306 0.59 -3.70 -36.53
N SER A 307 0.17 -2.63 -37.21
CA SER A 307 -1.00 -1.84 -36.82
C SER A 307 -2.31 -2.34 -37.45
N GLU A 308 -2.26 -2.94 -38.63
CA GLU A 308 -3.46 -3.33 -39.41
C GLU A 308 -3.69 -4.85 -39.44
N VAL A 309 -2.63 -5.66 -39.33
CA VAL A 309 -2.71 -7.11 -39.51
C VAL A 309 -2.42 -7.86 -38.22
N SER A 310 -1.25 -7.66 -37.61
CA SER A 310 -0.82 -8.49 -36.48
C SER A 310 -1.32 -7.99 -35.13
N GLY A 311 -1.64 -6.69 -35.00
CA GLY A 311 -2.01 -6.06 -33.73
C GLY A 311 -0.88 -6.02 -32.70
N VAL A 312 0.39 -6.01 -33.14
CA VAL A 312 1.55 -5.87 -32.22
C VAL A 312 1.71 -4.42 -31.77
N THR A 313 1.20 -3.48 -32.54
CA THR A 313 1.24 -2.04 -32.25
C THR A 313 -0.17 -1.47 -32.31
N ASP A 314 -0.49 -0.55 -31.41
CA ASP A 314 -1.83 0.02 -31.24
C ASP A 314 -2.03 1.29 -32.05
N TYR A 315 -0.94 2.01 -32.35
CA TYR A 315 -1.00 3.26 -33.10
C TYR A 315 0.08 3.37 -34.17
N LEU A 316 -0.35 3.74 -35.38
CA LEU A 316 0.52 4.08 -36.49
C LEU A 316 0.76 5.60 -36.54
N ALA A 317 2.01 6.02 -36.38
CA ALA A 317 2.46 7.40 -36.50
C ALA A 317 3.04 7.65 -37.90
N VAL A 318 2.94 8.89 -38.40
CA VAL A 318 3.44 9.25 -39.74
C VAL A 318 4.90 9.71 -39.72
N ASP A 319 5.37 10.20 -38.58
CA ASP A 319 6.75 10.62 -38.33
C ASP A 319 7.06 10.60 -36.82
N ASP A 320 8.29 10.95 -36.45
CA ASP A 320 8.74 11.03 -35.07
C ASP A 320 7.90 12.02 -34.24
N ALA A 321 7.54 13.18 -34.80
CA ALA A 321 6.81 14.21 -34.08
C ALA A 321 5.39 13.75 -33.73
N HIS A 322 4.68 13.12 -34.68
CA HIS A 322 3.37 12.53 -34.45
C HIS A 322 3.45 11.41 -33.40
N ALA A 323 4.48 10.55 -33.47
CA ALA A 323 4.65 9.48 -32.50
C ALA A 323 4.80 10.00 -31.06
N LEU A 324 5.51 11.10 -30.86
CA LEU A 324 5.65 11.74 -29.55
C LEU A 324 4.33 12.37 -29.08
N VAL A 325 3.52 12.95 -29.98
CA VAL A 325 2.17 13.43 -29.65
C VAL A 325 1.28 12.29 -29.15
N LEU A 326 1.33 11.12 -29.81
CA LEU A 326 0.60 9.92 -29.41
C LEU A 326 1.09 9.41 -28.05
N ALA A 327 2.41 9.38 -27.80
CA ALA A 327 2.96 8.97 -26.52
C ALA A 327 2.52 9.89 -25.37
N ARG A 328 2.51 11.21 -25.62
CA ARG A 328 1.94 12.19 -24.67
C ARG A 328 0.46 11.89 -24.43
N ARG A 329 -0.33 11.65 -25.47
CA ARG A 329 -1.76 11.32 -25.35
C ARG A 329 -1.98 10.08 -24.48
N SER A 330 -1.23 9.00 -24.69
CA SER A 330 -1.29 7.79 -23.87
C SER A 330 -1.02 8.11 -22.40
N ILE A 331 0.03 8.89 -22.08
CA ILE A 331 0.26 9.37 -20.70
C ILE A 331 -0.92 10.18 -20.15
N GLY A 332 -1.54 11.03 -20.99
CA GLY A 332 -2.68 11.85 -20.61
C GLY A 332 -3.93 11.04 -20.22
N ASN A 333 -4.04 9.80 -20.72
CA ASN A 333 -5.17 8.90 -20.51
C ASN A 333 -4.98 7.92 -19.35
N LEU A 334 -3.81 7.91 -18.69
CA LEU A 334 -3.49 6.91 -17.64
C LEU A 334 -4.35 6.98 -16.38
N ASN A 335 -5.22 8.00 -16.23
CA ASN A 335 -5.87 8.32 -14.97
C ASN A 335 -4.86 8.42 -13.79
N TRP A 336 -3.62 8.80 -14.10
CA TRP A 336 -2.54 8.82 -13.12
C TRP A 336 -2.76 9.99 -12.17
N HIS A 337 -2.64 9.75 -10.86
CA HIS A 337 -2.84 10.79 -9.85
C HIS A 337 -1.90 11.97 -10.11
N ARG A 338 -2.47 13.07 -10.63
CA ARG A 338 -1.83 14.37 -10.66
C ARG A 338 -1.83 14.86 -9.22
N ASN A 339 -0.77 14.58 -8.47
CA ASN A 339 -0.65 15.08 -7.11
C ASN A 339 -0.85 16.60 -7.12
N GLN A 340 -2.00 17.01 -6.56
CA GLN A 340 -2.40 18.34 -6.10
C GLN A 340 -2.10 19.54 -7.02
N THR A 341 -3.15 20.31 -7.28
CA THR A 341 -3.09 21.71 -7.77
C THR A 341 -1.76 22.37 -7.44
N VAL A 342 -0.98 22.71 -8.47
CA VAL A 342 0.22 23.54 -8.34
C VAL A 342 -0.18 24.80 -7.60
N SER A 343 0.14 24.85 -6.30
CA SER A 343 0.05 26.10 -5.54
C SER A 343 0.89 27.12 -6.28
N VAL A 344 0.29 28.26 -6.64
CA VAL A 344 0.92 29.35 -7.40
C VAL A 344 2.09 29.99 -6.62
N LYS A 345 2.38 29.53 -5.40
CA LYS A 345 3.61 29.84 -4.65
C LYS A 345 4.22 28.59 -4.02
N PRO A 346 5.53 28.35 -4.16
CA PRO A 346 6.19 27.32 -3.38
C PRO A 346 6.20 27.70 -1.89
N ALA A 347 5.81 26.74 -1.05
CA ALA A 347 5.73 26.88 0.41
C ALA A 347 7.07 26.61 1.12
N PHE A 348 8.21 26.81 0.45
CA PHE A 348 9.56 26.53 0.99
C PHE A 348 10.43 27.79 1.02
N LYS A 349 11.47 27.79 1.88
CA LYS A 349 12.47 28.86 1.99
C LYS A 349 13.73 28.45 1.24
N GLU A 350 14.33 29.34 0.47
CA GLU A 350 15.66 29.08 -0.08
C GLU A 350 16.73 29.05 1.04
N PRO A 351 17.88 28.39 0.82
CA PRO A 351 19.01 28.46 1.73
C PRO A 351 19.47 29.91 1.91
N LEU A 352 20.03 30.23 3.09
CA LEU A 352 20.54 31.56 3.40
C LEU A 352 21.86 31.88 2.68
N TYR A 353 22.59 30.85 2.24
CA TYR A 353 23.89 30.95 1.59
C TYR A 353 23.83 30.40 0.16
N ASP A 354 24.61 30.99 -0.76
CA ASP A 354 24.57 30.60 -2.18
C ASP A 354 25.15 29.18 -2.37
N PRO A 355 24.41 28.24 -2.98
CA PRO A 355 24.92 26.91 -3.33
C PRO A 355 26.21 26.93 -4.15
N LYS A 356 26.49 27.98 -4.92
CA LYS A 356 27.76 28.13 -5.68
C LYS A 356 28.99 28.24 -4.79
N GLU A 357 28.83 28.63 -3.53
CA GLU A 357 29.95 28.69 -2.59
C GLU A 357 30.51 27.30 -2.27
N LEU A 358 29.77 26.21 -2.52
CA LEU A 358 30.24 24.84 -2.33
C LEU A 358 31.56 24.56 -3.08
N ASN A 359 31.76 25.18 -4.24
CA ASN A 359 32.96 25.03 -5.04
C ASN A 359 34.22 25.56 -4.32
N GLY A 360 34.09 26.60 -3.48
CA GLY A 360 35.19 27.11 -2.66
C GLY A 360 35.33 26.44 -1.29
N ILE A 361 34.36 25.64 -0.86
CA ILE A 361 34.37 25.01 0.47
C ILE A 361 35.12 23.68 0.46
N VAL A 362 34.88 22.84 -0.55
CA VAL A 362 35.31 21.43 -0.51
C VAL A 362 36.68 21.20 -1.18
N GLY A 363 36.96 21.90 -2.28
CA GLY A 363 38.22 21.75 -3.04
C GLY A 363 38.46 20.33 -3.56
N THR A 364 39.65 20.08 -4.12
CA THR A 364 40.01 18.75 -4.68
C THR A 364 40.91 17.93 -3.75
N ASN A 365 41.52 18.57 -2.75
CA ASN A 365 42.36 17.89 -1.77
C ASN A 365 41.53 17.19 -0.68
N LEU A 366 41.16 15.94 -0.94
CA LEU A 366 40.36 15.10 -0.03
C LEU A 366 41.06 14.71 1.29
N ARG A 367 42.32 15.13 1.53
CA ARG A 367 42.98 14.98 2.83
C ARG A 367 42.57 16.07 3.81
N LYS A 368 42.10 17.21 3.31
CA LYS A 368 41.51 18.28 4.15
C LYS A 368 40.12 17.83 4.58
N GLN A 369 39.77 18.12 5.83
CA GLN A 369 38.42 17.84 6.34
C GLN A 369 37.42 18.76 5.65
N ILE A 370 36.36 18.17 5.11
CA ILE A 370 35.24 18.93 4.56
C ILE A 370 34.37 19.43 5.73
N PRO A 371 34.09 20.74 5.87
CA PRO A 371 33.18 21.25 6.89
C PRO A 371 31.74 20.91 6.50
N ILE A 372 31.26 19.75 6.92
CA ILE A 372 30.01 19.17 6.40
C ILE A 372 28.76 20.01 6.72
N HIS A 373 28.76 20.73 7.84
CA HIS A 373 27.68 21.67 8.19
C HIS A 373 27.53 22.79 7.14
N GLU A 374 28.63 23.24 6.52
CA GLU A 374 28.61 24.25 5.46
C GLU A 374 27.98 23.71 4.17
N VAL A 375 28.14 22.40 3.92
CA VAL A 375 27.43 21.72 2.82
C VAL A 375 25.93 21.65 3.11
N ILE A 376 25.55 21.20 4.31
CA ILE A 376 24.15 21.11 4.74
C ILE A 376 23.46 22.48 4.65
N ALA A 377 24.12 23.54 5.13
CA ALA A 377 23.58 24.89 5.16
C ALA A 377 23.22 25.44 3.76
N ARG A 378 23.85 24.93 2.68
CA ARG A 378 23.62 25.36 1.29
C ARG A 378 22.63 24.48 0.53
N ILE A 379 22.19 23.36 1.11
CA ILE A 379 21.23 22.46 0.46
C ILE A 379 19.86 22.41 1.13
N VAL A 380 19.73 22.78 2.41
CA VAL A 380 18.47 22.73 3.17
C VAL A 380 17.74 24.06 3.20
N ASP A 381 16.42 24.01 3.32
CA ASP A 381 15.55 25.19 3.32
C ASP A 381 15.86 26.11 4.50
N GLY A 382 16.04 27.41 4.21
CA GLY A 382 16.37 28.43 5.21
C GLY A 382 17.66 28.14 5.99
N SER A 383 18.55 27.28 5.48
CA SER A 383 19.75 26.80 6.18
C SER A 383 19.45 26.26 7.59
N SER A 384 18.23 25.74 7.80
CA SER A 384 17.74 25.26 9.09
C SER A 384 17.97 23.76 9.23
N PHE A 385 18.73 23.36 10.24
CA PHE A 385 19.10 21.99 10.53
C PHE A 385 19.00 21.70 12.03
N SER A 386 18.04 20.85 12.41
CA SER A 386 17.86 20.42 13.79
C SER A 386 18.76 19.21 14.07
N GLU A 387 19.99 19.48 14.52
CA GLU A 387 21.01 18.45 14.75
C GLU A 387 20.63 17.51 15.91
N PHE A 388 20.68 16.21 15.63
CA PHE A 388 20.48 15.13 16.59
C PHE A 388 21.82 14.70 17.19
N LYS A 389 21.89 14.65 18.53
CA LYS A 389 23.10 14.26 19.30
C LYS A 389 24.38 15.01 18.83
N PRO A 390 24.40 16.35 18.81
CA PRO A 390 25.58 17.11 18.35
C PRO A 390 26.85 16.81 19.17
N LEU A 391 26.69 16.50 20.47
CA LEU A 391 27.81 16.26 21.39
C LEU A 391 28.23 14.79 21.53
N TYR A 392 27.66 13.87 20.74
CA TYR A 392 27.97 12.43 20.82
C TYR A 392 28.26 11.90 19.41
N GLY A 393 29.35 11.16 19.23
CA GLY A 393 29.75 10.65 17.91
C GLY A 393 29.89 11.75 16.85
N SER A 394 30.63 12.82 17.16
CA SER A 394 30.71 14.06 16.37
C SER A 394 31.32 13.90 14.97
N THR A 395 31.94 12.76 14.67
CA THR A 395 32.42 12.42 13.33
C THR A 395 31.31 11.97 12.37
N LEU A 396 30.08 11.81 12.87
CA LEU A 396 28.88 11.62 12.06
C LEU A 396 27.81 12.63 12.48
N VAL A 397 27.53 13.57 11.59
CA VAL A 397 26.48 14.58 11.77
C VAL A 397 25.15 13.98 11.34
N THR A 398 24.14 14.09 12.20
CA THR A 398 22.80 13.58 11.93
C THR A 398 21.77 14.61 12.34
N GLY A 399 20.70 14.82 11.59
CA GLY A 399 19.68 15.78 11.98
C GLY A 399 18.54 15.90 10.98
N PHE A 400 17.50 16.63 11.37
CA PHE A 400 16.31 16.85 10.55
C PHE A 400 16.39 18.18 9.82
N ALA A 401 15.92 18.21 8.57
CA ALA A 401 15.87 19.39 7.74
C ALA A 401 14.67 19.31 6.78
N THR A 402 14.52 20.32 5.93
CA THR A 402 13.60 20.29 4.79
C THR A 402 14.34 20.65 3.50
N ILE A 403 13.94 20.06 2.38
CA ILE A 403 14.45 20.40 1.04
C ILE A 403 13.25 20.54 0.11
N TYR A 404 13.04 21.74 -0.45
CA TYR A 404 11.85 22.08 -1.24
C TYR A 404 10.53 21.76 -0.50
N GLY A 405 10.52 21.93 0.82
CA GLY A 405 9.37 21.63 1.69
C GLY A 405 9.22 20.15 2.09
N HIS A 406 10.01 19.23 1.51
CA HIS A 406 9.99 17.83 1.91
C HIS A 406 10.80 17.63 3.20
N PRO A 407 10.25 17.00 4.25
CA PRO A 407 11.01 16.66 5.45
C PRO A 407 12.04 15.58 5.15
N VAL A 408 13.26 15.76 5.64
CA VAL A 408 14.38 14.83 5.41
C VAL A 408 15.21 14.63 6.68
N GLY A 409 15.76 13.42 6.83
CA GLY A 409 16.81 13.11 7.78
C GLY A 409 18.16 13.07 7.06
N ILE A 410 19.14 13.83 7.52
CA ILE A 410 20.47 13.87 6.93
C ILE A 410 21.44 13.09 7.81
N VAL A 411 22.28 12.26 7.18
CA VAL A 411 23.38 11.50 7.79
C VAL A 411 24.66 11.82 7.01
N ALA A 412 25.59 12.55 7.63
CA ALA A 412 26.69 13.18 6.91
C ALA A 412 28.02 12.98 7.65
N ASN A 413 29.06 12.56 6.91
CA ASN A 413 30.36 12.32 7.53
C ASN A 413 31.08 13.64 7.87
N ASN A 414 31.71 13.66 9.04
CA ASN A 414 32.59 14.74 9.51
C ASN A 414 33.92 14.17 10.02
N GLY A 415 34.39 13.07 9.40
CA GLY A 415 35.57 12.32 9.82
C GLY A 415 35.36 10.81 9.73
N ILE A 416 36.29 10.05 10.33
CA ILE A 416 36.24 8.58 10.40
C ILE A 416 35.11 8.08 11.31
N LEU A 417 34.60 6.88 11.07
CA LEU A 417 33.54 6.30 11.90
C LEU A 417 34.09 5.61 13.16
N PHE A 418 33.61 6.06 14.32
CA PHE A 418 33.81 5.40 15.61
C PHE A 418 32.57 4.58 16.02
N SER A 419 32.69 3.85 17.13
CA SER A 419 31.59 3.06 17.72
C SER A 419 30.40 3.94 18.05
N GLU A 420 30.65 5.09 18.66
CA GLU A 420 29.67 6.09 19.06
C GLU A 420 28.95 6.67 17.84
N SER A 421 29.72 6.99 16.78
CA SER A 421 29.19 7.49 15.51
C SER A 421 28.26 6.47 14.85
N SER A 422 28.64 5.18 14.89
CA SER A 422 27.82 4.10 14.33
C SER A 422 26.53 3.88 15.12
N LEU A 423 26.58 3.91 16.45
CA LEU A 423 25.40 3.81 17.32
C LEU A 423 24.46 5.01 17.15
N LYS A 424 25.02 6.22 17.01
CA LYS A 424 24.26 7.43 16.70
C LYS A 424 23.55 7.31 15.35
N GLY A 425 24.26 6.93 14.30
CA GLY A 425 23.71 6.75 12.96
C GLY A 425 22.60 5.71 12.94
N ALA A 426 22.81 4.54 13.56
CA ALA A 426 21.82 3.48 13.64
C ALA A 426 20.52 3.95 14.31
N HIS A 427 20.62 4.62 15.46
CA HIS A 427 19.46 5.17 16.15
C HIS A 427 18.75 6.23 15.29
N PHE A 428 19.48 7.14 14.65
CA PHE A 428 18.88 8.17 13.83
C PHE A 428 18.16 7.62 12.59
N VAL A 429 18.75 6.63 11.91
CA VAL A 429 18.14 5.93 10.78
C VAL A 429 16.84 5.22 11.21
N GLN A 430 16.85 4.51 12.33
CA GLN A 430 15.65 3.88 12.90
C GLN A 430 14.56 4.91 13.24
N LEU A 431 14.96 6.07 13.77
CA LEU A 431 14.02 7.15 14.08
C LEU A 431 13.37 7.71 12.82
N CYS A 432 14.13 7.89 11.74
CA CYS A 432 13.59 8.31 10.43
C CYS A 432 12.65 7.25 9.86
N GLY A 433 13.01 5.97 9.96
CA GLY A 433 12.14 4.85 9.59
C GLY A 433 10.81 4.86 10.32
N LYS A 434 10.82 5.01 11.65
CA LYS A 434 9.59 5.08 12.47
C LYS A 434 8.70 6.28 12.10
N ARG A 435 9.31 7.38 11.67
CA ARG A 435 8.60 8.63 11.29
C ARG A 435 8.28 8.71 9.80
N GLN A 436 8.67 7.72 9.00
CA GLN A 436 8.52 7.72 7.55
C GLN A 436 9.16 8.95 6.89
N ILE A 437 10.35 9.33 7.36
CA ILE A 437 11.11 10.47 6.84
C ILE A 437 12.20 9.95 5.89
N PRO A 438 12.26 10.42 4.62
CA PRO A 438 13.35 10.11 3.69
C PRO A 438 14.74 10.44 4.25
N LEU A 439 15.74 9.64 3.87
CA LEU A 439 17.12 9.77 4.33
C LEU A 439 18.03 10.29 3.21
N ILE A 440 18.91 11.22 3.56
CA ILE A 440 19.97 11.74 2.70
C ILE A 440 21.32 11.44 3.33
N PHE A 441 22.17 10.73 2.59
CA PHE A 441 23.54 10.40 2.99
C PHE A 441 24.53 11.29 2.25
N LEU A 442 25.37 12.02 2.98
CA LEU A 442 26.48 12.80 2.41
C LEU A 442 27.80 12.09 2.74
N GLN A 443 28.39 11.43 1.75
CA GLN A 443 29.57 10.60 1.94
C GLN A 443 30.87 11.39 1.79
N HIS A 444 31.63 11.42 2.88
CA HIS A 444 33.04 11.81 2.91
C HIS A 444 33.75 10.97 3.98
N ILE A 445 34.03 9.73 3.63
CA ILE A 445 34.49 8.70 4.56
C ILE A 445 35.71 7.96 4.03
N SER A 446 36.75 7.89 4.86
CA SER A 446 37.97 7.11 4.63
C SER A 446 37.93 5.72 5.27
N GLY A 447 36.99 5.47 6.19
CA GLY A 447 36.79 4.17 6.84
C GLY A 447 36.40 4.29 8.32
N PHE A 448 36.48 3.15 9.01
CA PHE A 448 36.29 3.06 10.45
C PHE A 448 37.62 3.26 11.20
N MET A 449 37.55 3.64 12.47
CA MET A 449 38.73 3.62 13.34
C MET A 449 39.27 2.19 13.48
N VAL A 450 40.58 2.04 13.39
CA VAL A 450 41.31 0.77 13.51
C VAL A 450 42.17 0.75 14.77
N GLY A 451 42.50 -0.45 15.26
CA GLY A 451 43.41 -0.65 16.39
C GLY A 451 42.79 -1.50 17.51
N GLN A 452 43.64 -1.99 18.42
CA GLN A 452 43.25 -2.95 19.44
C GLN A 452 42.11 -2.44 20.33
N ASP A 453 42.13 -1.16 20.71
CA ASP A 453 41.11 -0.57 21.58
C ASP A 453 39.77 -0.38 20.86
N ALA A 454 39.79 -0.04 19.57
CA ALA A 454 38.57 0.04 18.75
C ALA A 454 37.90 -1.33 18.63
N GLU A 455 38.70 -2.38 18.39
CA GLU A 455 38.21 -3.76 18.33
C GLU A 455 37.66 -4.26 19.67
N LYS A 456 38.38 -4.04 20.78
CA LYS A 456 37.90 -4.35 22.14
C LYS A 456 36.60 -3.60 22.48
N GLY A 457 36.48 -2.34 22.04
CA GLY A 457 35.27 -1.52 22.16
C GLY A 457 34.10 -1.99 21.28
N GLY A 458 34.31 -2.98 20.42
CA GLY A 458 33.28 -3.56 19.57
C GLY A 458 32.94 -2.73 18.33
N ILE A 459 33.92 -2.05 17.73
CA ILE A 459 33.73 -1.25 16.51
C ILE A 459 33.00 -2.04 15.41
N ALA A 460 33.35 -3.31 15.21
CA ALA A 460 32.70 -4.19 14.23
C ALA A 460 31.21 -4.37 14.50
N LYS A 461 30.80 -4.75 15.73
CA LYS A 461 29.39 -4.94 16.08
C LYS A 461 28.60 -3.63 16.15
N ASN A 462 29.26 -2.49 16.33
CA ASN A 462 28.60 -1.19 16.35
C ASN A 462 28.41 -0.66 14.92
N GLY A 463 29.42 -0.81 14.06
CA GLY A 463 29.29 -0.59 12.61
C GLY A 463 28.21 -1.47 11.99
N ALA A 464 28.14 -2.75 12.38
CA ALA A 464 27.09 -3.67 11.93
C ALA A 464 25.67 -3.15 12.23
N LYS A 465 25.43 -2.50 13.38
CA LYS A 465 24.10 -1.92 13.69
C LYS A 465 23.72 -0.80 12.72
N LEU A 466 24.68 0.04 12.33
CA LEU A 466 24.44 1.08 11.32
C LEU A 466 24.10 0.45 9.97
N VAL A 467 24.90 -0.53 9.54
CA VAL A 467 24.67 -1.26 8.28
C VAL A 467 23.29 -1.94 8.30
N THR A 468 22.93 -2.63 9.38
CA THR A 468 21.60 -3.24 9.54
C THR A 468 20.49 -2.20 9.46
N ALA A 469 20.64 -1.04 10.13
CA ALA A 469 19.65 0.02 10.07
C ALA A 469 19.49 0.56 8.64
N VAL A 470 20.58 0.80 7.92
CA VAL A 470 20.56 1.29 6.54
C VAL A 470 19.97 0.26 5.57
N SER A 471 20.26 -1.03 5.75
CA SER A 471 19.71 -2.11 4.93
C SER A 471 18.21 -2.27 5.13
N CYS A 472 17.74 -2.26 6.37
CA CYS A 472 16.37 -2.65 6.71
C CYS A 472 15.37 -1.47 6.76
N VAL A 473 15.84 -0.21 6.76
CA VAL A 473 14.92 0.93 6.80
C VAL A 473 14.16 1.07 5.47
N ASP A 474 12.84 1.04 5.57
CA ASP A 474 11.90 1.15 4.44
C ASP A 474 11.42 2.59 4.27
N VAL A 475 12.36 3.48 3.93
CA VAL A 475 12.08 4.87 3.51
C VAL A 475 12.93 5.18 2.28
N PRO A 476 12.56 6.18 1.45
CA PRO A 476 13.43 6.62 0.35
C PRO A 476 14.81 7.06 0.87
N LYS A 477 15.86 6.49 0.30
CA LYS A 477 17.26 6.79 0.62
C LYS A 477 17.92 7.46 -0.58
N PHE A 478 18.63 8.55 -0.36
CA PHE A 478 19.40 9.27 -1.39
C PHE A 478 20.84 9.40 -0.92
N THR A 479 21.79 9.24 -1.83
CA THR A 479 23.22 9.32 -1.49
C THR A 479 23.91 10.34 -2.40
N VAL A 480 24.72 11.21 -1.80
CA VAL A 480 25.61 12.11 -2.53
C VAL A 480 27.03 11.91 -2.01
N VAL A 481 27.94 11.48 -2.88
CA VAL A 481 29.35 11.34 -2.57
C VAL A 481 30.03 12.69 -2.80
N VAL A 482 30.31 13.42 -1.70
CA VAL A 482 30.87 14.78 -1.74
C VAL A 482 32.40 14.80 -1.63
N GLY A 483 33.03 13.66 -1.35
CA GLY A 483 34.48 13.51 -1.30
C GLY A 483 34.92 12.06 -1.39
N SER A 484 35.57 11.53 -0.34
CA SER A 484 36.02 10.12 -0.33
C SER A 484 34.87 9.18 0.01
N SER A 485 34.81 8.03 -0.65
CA SER A 485 33.95 6.90 -0.28
C SER A 485 34.80 5.62 -0.28
N ALA A 486 35.40 5.31 0.88
CA ALA A 486 36.34 4.20 1.02
C ALA A 486 35.88 3.10 1.99
N GLY A 487 36.16 1.85 1.61
CA GLY A 487 36.03 0.66 2.45
C GLY A 487 34.65 0.47 3.07
N ALA A 488 34.60 -0.05 4.29
CA ALA A 488 33.36 -0.29 5.02
C ALA A 488 32.55 1.00 5.31
N GLY A 489 33.17 2.17 5.20
CA GLY A 489 32.48 3.46 5.31
C GLY A 489 31.43 3.66 4.22
N ASN A 490 31.72 3.21 2.98
CA ASN A 490 30.76 3.21 1.88
C ASN A 490 29.47 2.45 2.27
N TYR A 491 29.64 1.33 2.97
CA TYR A 491 28.53 0.45 3.35
C TYR A 491 27.63 1.10 4.41
N GLY A 492 28.23 1.58 5.50
CA GLY A 492 27.50 2.24 6.58
C GLY A 492 26.79 3.54 6.16
N MET A 493 27.21 4.15 5.06
CA MET A 493 26.68 5.42 4.55
C MET A 493 25.76 5.24 3.32
N CYS A 494 25.19 4.06 3.12
CA CYS A 494 24.26 3.77 2.00
C CYS A 494 24.89 3.92 0.61
N GLY A 495 26.03 3.26 0.39
CA GLY A 495 26.62 3.10 -0.93
C GLY A 495 25.75 2.27 -1.89
N ARG A 496 26.23 2.05 -3.12
CA ARG A 496 25.45 1.46 -4.22
C ARG A 496 24.77 0.11 -3.88
N ALA A 497 25.41 -0.71 -3.07
CA ALA A 497 24.89 -2.03 -2.66
C ALA A 497 23.68 -1.97 -1.68
N TYR A 498 23.36 -0.78 -1.15
CA TYR A 498 22.29 -0.58 -0.16
C TYR A 498 21.04 0.06 -0.77
N SER A 499 20.94 0.01 -2.11
CA SER A 499 19.80 0.43 -2.92
C SER A 499 19.25 1.82 -2.59
N PRO A 500 20.09 2.89 -2.61
CA PRO A 500 19.53 4.24 -2.62
C PRO A 500 18.72 4.46 -3.91
N ARG A 501 17.61 5.19 -3.80
CA ARG A 501 16.74 5.55 -4.93
C ARG A 501 17.55 6.26 -6.01
N LEU A 502 18.41 7.18 -5.60
CA LEU A 502 19.44 7.78 -6.44
C LEU A 502 20.75 7.92 -5.67
N LEU A 503 21.86 7.70 -6.37
CA LEU A 503 23.22 7.98 -5.88
C LEU A 503 23.93 8.89 -6.87
N PHE A 504 24.39 10.05 -6.44
CA PHE A 504 25.22 10.95 -7.26
C PHE A 504 26.58 11.17 -6.64
N THR A 505 27.52 11.58 -7.47
CA THR A 505 28.92 11.79 -7.09
C THR A 505 29.35 13.19 -7.51
N TRP A 506 30.17 13.87 -6.72
CA TRP A 506 30.78 15.15 -7.10
C TRP A 506 32.03 14.94 -7.96
N PRO A 507 32.47 15.95 -8.74
CA PRO A 507 33.58 15.78 -9.69
C PRO A 507 34.92 15.46 -9.01
N ASN A 508 35.13 15.96 -7.79
CA ASN A 508 36.32 15.73 -6.98
C ASN A 508 36.30 14.40 -6.20
N ALA A 509 35.16 13.71 -6.16
CA ALA A 509 34.97 12.56 -5.30
C ALA A 509 35.74 11.33 -5.79
N LYS A 510 36.11 10.46 -4.85
CA LYS A 510 36.84 9.22 -5.13
C LYS A 510 36.19 8.04 -4.41
N THR A 511 35.98 6.95 -5.14
CA THR A 511 35.39 5.71 -4.61
C THR A 511 36.35 4.55 -4.78
N SER A 512 36.74 3.90 -3.68
CA SER A 512 37.67 2.77 -3.74
C SER A 512 37.52 1.84 -2.53
N ILE A 513 38.15 0.66 -2.59
CA ILE A 513 38.18 -0.24 -1.43
C ILE A 513 38.99 0.35 -0.27
N MET A 514 40.08 1.06 -0.58
CA MET A 514 40.88 1.87 0.35
C MET A 514 41.71 2.89 -0.44
N GLY A 515 42.36 3.85 0.25
CA GLY A 515 43.17 4.87 -0.42
C GLY A 515 44.35 4.26 -1.21
N ALA A 516 44.72 4.88 -2.34
CA ALA A 516 45.78 4.35 -3.22
C ALA A 516 47.12 4.12 -2.50
N GLU A 517 47.50 5.03 -1.60
CA GLU A 517 48.71 4.89 -0.79
C GLU A 517 48.63 3.67 0.13
N GLN A 518 47.52 3.53 0.87
CA GLN A 518 47.30 2.42 1.80
C GLN A 518 47.33 1.07 1.07
N LEU A 519 46.59 0.95 -0.04
CA LEU A 519 46.53 -0.30 -0.79
C LEU A 519 47.89 -0.68 -1.39
N SER A 520 48.61 0.30 -1.96
CA SER A 520 49.95 0.07 -2.51
C SER A 520 50.94 -0.39 -1.42
N SER A 521 50.91 0.22 -0.24
CA SER A 521 51.77 -0.16 0.88
C SER A 521 51.43 -1.56 1.42
N VAL A 522 50.15 -1.91 1.53
CA VAL A 522 49.72 -3.25 1.97
C VAL A 522 50.16 -4.30 0.95
N MET A 523 49.94 -4.07 -0.34
CA MET A 523 50.33 -5.00 -1.40
C MET A 523 51.85 -5.19 -1.49
N ALA A 524 52.62 -4.12 -1.29
CA ALA A 524 54.08 -4.21 -1.18
C ALA A 524 54.54 -5.02 0.04
N ALA A 525 53.78 -4.99 1.15
CA ALA A 525 54.10 -5.75 2.36
C ALA A 525 53.75 -7.25 2.26
N VAL A 526 52.70 -7.62 1.51
CA VAL A 526 52.23 -9.02 1.40
C VAL A 526 52.59 -9.71 0.07
N GLY A 527 53.16 -9.00 -0.90
CA GLY A 527 53.41 -9.51 -2.25
C GLY A 527 54.50 -8.76 -3.03
N LYS A 528 54.48 -8.88 -4.36
CA LYS A 528 55.43 -8.16 -5.23
C LYS A 528 55.01 -6.70 -5.38
N SER A 529 55.97 -5.79 -5.21
CA SER A 529 55.79 -4.36 -5.46
C SER A 529 55.53 -4.12 -6.96
N ASP A 530 54.36 -3.56 -7.27
CA ASP A 530 53.98 -3.07 -8.60
C ASP A 530 54.05 -1.53 -8.57
N PRO A 531 55.06 -0.92 -9.23
CA PRO A 531 55.23 0.54 -9.25
C PRO A 531 54.03 1.29 -9.85
N GLU A 532 53.26 0.65 -10.73
CA GLU A 532 52.12 1.27 -11.42
C GLU A 532 50.81 1.14 -10.65
N LEU A 533 50.77 0.27 -9.63
CA LEU A 533 49.56 0.00 -8.84
C LEU A 533 48.95 1.26 -8.23
N LYS A 534 49.77 2.17 -7.68
CA LYS A 534 49.28 3.43 -7.09
C LYS A 534 48.56 4.28 -8.13
N SER A 535 49.14 4.43 -9.33
CA SER A 535 48.55 5.21 -10.42
C SER A 535 47.27 4.56 -10.95
N ARG A 536 47.25 3.22 -11.06
CA ARG A 536 46.07 2.47 -11.48
C ARG A 536 44.91 2.66 -10.52
N ILE A 537 45.13 2.48 -9.21
CA ILE A 537 44.07 2.67 -8.20
C ILE A 537 43.55 4.10 -8.20
N GLU A 538 44.45 5.08 -8.36
CA GLU A 538 44.08 6.48 -8.42
C GLU A 538 43.12 6.73 -9.61
N HIS A 539 43.43 6.22 -10.79
CA HIS A 539 42.55 6.29 -11.97
C HIS A 539 41.22 5.55 -11.76
N GLU A 540 41.25 4.31 -11.26
CA GLU A 540 40.06 3.48 -11.00
C GLU A 540 39.14 4.07 -9.92
N SER A 541 39.65 4.98 -9.10
CA SER A 541 38.89 5.65 -8.04
C SER A 541 38.15 6.91 -8.48
N GLN A 542 38.47 7.47 -9.65
CA GLN A 542 37.91 8.74 -10.13
C GLN A 542 36.39 8.65 -10.36
N ALA A 543 35.69 9.77 -10.15
CA ALA A 543 34.25 9.88 -10.39
C ALA A 543 33.85 9.48 -11.81
N THR A 544 34.65 9.86 -12.81
CA THR A 544 34.43 9.49 -14.23
C THR A 544 34.50 7.98 -14.45
N PHE A 545 35.48 7.30 -13.85
CA PHE A 545 35.65 5.85 -13.96
C PHE A 545 34.46 5.07 -13.36
N GLY A 546 34.00 5.50 -12.18
CA GLY A 546 32.85 4.90 -11.50
C GLY A 546 31.54 5.15 -12.22
N SER A 547 31.30 6.38 -12.69
CA SER A 547 30.08 6.75 -13.40
C SER A 547 29.98 6.06 -14.77
N ALA A 548 31.11 5.87 -15.46
CA ALA A 548 31.18 5.08 -16.69
C ALA A 548 30.70 3.63 -16.52
N ARG A 549 30.80 3.09 -15.30
CA ARG A 549 30.41 1.73 -14.92
C ARG A 549 29.13 1.67 -14.09
N LEU A 550 28.40 2.79 -13.96
CA LEU A 550 27.15 2.91 -13.21
C LEU A 550 27.26 2.51 -11.73
N TRP A 551 28.36 2.90 -11.08
CA TRP A 551 28.46 2.86 -9.61
C TRP A 551 27.61 3.97 -8.97
N ASP A 552 27.36 5.03 -9.73
CA ASP A 552 26.46 6.14 -9.47
C ASP A 552 25.47 6.33 -10.63
N ASP A 553 24.48 7.17 -10.41
CA ASP A 553 23.46 7.60 -11.36
C ASP A 553 23.87 8.91 -12.08
N GLY A 554 25.10 9.38 -11.89
CA GLY A 554 25.66 10.56 -12.55
C GLY A 554 26.64 11.33 -11.67
N VAL A 555 27.52 12.09 -12.33
CA VAL A 555 28.37 13.08 -11.67
C VAL A 555 27.73 14.45 -11.84
N ILE A 556 27.53 15.15 -10.73
CA ILE A 556 26.84 16.45 -10.70
C ILE A 556 27.78 17.54 -10.16
N PRO A 557 27.69 18.78 -10.68
CA PRO A 557 28.32 19.92 -10.02
C PRO A 557 27.82 20.08 -8.58
N PRO A 558 28.67 20.45 -7.60
CA PRO A 558 28.26 20.61 -6.22
C PRO A 558 27.03 21.49 -6.00
N GLU A 559 26.92 22.60 -6.73
CA GLU A 559 25.81 23.54 -6.66
C GLU A 559 24.46 22.96 -7.11
N HIS A 560 24.46 21.88 -7.90
CA HIS A 560 23.23 21.23 -8.38
C HIS A 560 22.64 20.24 -7.38
N THR A 561 23.36 19.93 -6.30
CA THR A 561 22.97 18.92 -5.30
C THR A 561 21.56 19.14 -4.77
N ARG A 562 21.22 20.37 -4.36
CA ARG A 562 19.88 20.72 -3.85
C ARG A 562 18.78 20.41 -4.86
N ARG A 563 18.95 20.87 -6.12
CA ARG A 563 17.99 20.68 -7.21
C ARG A 563 17.76 19.20 -7.52
N VAL A 564 18.85 18.43 -7.60
CA VAL A 564 18.79 16.99 -7.90
C VAL A 564 18.11 16.22 -6.76
N LEU A 565 18.43 16.52 -5.50
CA LEU A 565 17.73 15.95 -4.35
C LEU A 565 16.25 16.33 -4.34
N GLY A 566 15.91 17.57 -4.71
CA GLY A 566 14.54 18.03 -4.85
C GLY A 566 13.72 17.21 -5.84
N MET A 567 14.24 17.05 -7.07
CA MET A 567 13.61 16.19 -8.09
C MET A 567 13.54 14.73 -7.62
N GLY A 568 14.57 14.27 -6.90
CA GLY A 568 14.64 12.98 -6.23
C GLY A 568 13.49 12.74 -5.25
N LEU A 569 13.31 13.66 -4.32
CA LEU A 569 12.27 13.62 -3.29
C LEU A 569 10.88 13.71 -3.92
N GLN A 570 10.72 14.60 -4.92
CA GLN A 570 9.46 14.72 -5.66
C GLN A 570 9.08 13.41 -6.33
N MET A 571 10.01 12.70 -6.98
CA MET A 571 9.71 11.40 -7.60
C MET A 571 9.34 10.35 -6.55
N ALA A 572 10.11 10.24 -5.48
CA ALA A 572 9.99 9.15 -4.51
C ALA A 572 8.75 9.30 -3.61
N CYS A 573 8.34 10.55 -3.37
CA CYS A 573 7.13 10.89 -2.61
C CYS A 573 5.91 11.07 -3.53
N GLY A 574 6.11 11.42 -4.80
CA GLY A 574 5.07 11.70 -5.78
C GLY A 574 4.44 10.46 -6.41
N GLY A 575 5.21 9.38 -6.60
CA GLY A 575 4.71 8.09 -7.08
C GLY A 575 3.99 7.25 -6.03
N GLN A 576 3.87 7.75 -4.79
CA GLN A 576 3.16 7.05 -3.73
C GLN A 576 1.65 7.27 -3.86
N ASN A 577 0.91 6.23 -4.25
CA ASN A 577 -0.50 6.13 -3.93
C ASN A 577 -0.65 6.34 -2.41
N THR A 578 -1.17 7.49 -2.00
CA THR A 578 -1.65 7.73 -0.64
C THR A 578 -3.06 7.17 -0.44
N GLY A 579 -3.56 6.40 -1.42
CA GLY A 579 -4.80 5.66 -1.32
C GLY A 579 -4.70 4.49 -0.34
N VAL A 580 -5.80 4.26 0.36
CA VAL A 580 -6.14 3.12 1.23
C VAL A 580 -6.06 1.76 0.50
N GLU A 581 -5.55 1.73 -0.74
CA GLU A 581 -5.57 0.61 -1.68
C GLU A 581 -4.23 -0.16 -1.77
N LYS A 582 -3.19 0.33 -1.08
CA LYS A 582 -1.92 -0.41 -0.97
C LYS A 582 -2.13 -1.67 -0.14
N GLU A 583 -1.65 -2.81 -0.62
CA GLU A 583 -1.73 -4.09 0.11
C GLU A 583 -1.28 -3.98 1.56
N ASN A 584 -0.12 -3.36 1.81
CA ASN A 584 0.38 -3.16 3.18
C ASN A 584 -0.53 -2.23 4.01
N SER A 585 -1.17 -1.24 3.38
CA SER A 585 -2.13 -0.36 4.06
C SER A 585 -3.44 -1.08 4.36
N ILE A 586 -3.92 -1.93 3.45
CA ILE A 586 -5.12 -2.74 3.65
C ILE A 586 -4.86 -3.76 4.76
N LYS A 587 -3.73 -4.45 4.73
CA LYS A 587 -3.34 -5.43 5.77
C LYS A 587 -3.16 -4.77 7.13
N ASP A 588 -2.46 -3.63 7.22
CA ASP A 588 -2.29 -2.88 8.47
C ASP A 588 -3.62 -2.39 9.04
N ALA A 589 -4.48 -1.78 8.22
CA ALA A 589 -5.81 -1.34 8.64
C ALA A 589 -6.67 -2.53 9.09
N SER A 590 -6.70 -3.61 8.30
CA SER A 590 -7.45 -4.83 8.62
C SER A 590 -6.98 -5.46 9.93
N SER A 591 -5.67 -5.50 10.18
CA SER A 591 -5.10 -6.08 11.41
C SER A 591 -5.52 -5.31 12.67
N LYS A 592 -5.53 -3.98 12.60
CA LYS A 592 -5.99 -3.13 13.70
C LYS A 592 -7.48 -3.32 13.99
N ILE A 593 -8.30 -3.38 12.93
CA ILE A 593 -9.76 -3.58 13.07
C ILE A 593 -10.05 -5.01 13.55
N ALA A 594 -9.30 -6.02 13.08
CA ALA A 594 -9.41 -7.40 13.55
C ALA A 594 -9.07 -7.50 15.04
N SER A 595 -8.03 -6.78 15.50
CA SER A 595 -7.72 -6.71 16.93
C SER A 595 -8.85 -6.08 17.76
N GLU A 596 -9.51 -5.06 17.24
CA GLU A 596 -10.69 -4.48 17.89
C GLU A 596 -11.86 -5.48 17.92
N LEU A 597 -12.15 -6.13 16.80
CA LEU A 597 -13.22 -7.13 16.70
C LEU A 597 -12.98 -8.30 17.66
N VAL A 598 -11.74 -8.80 17.76
CA VAL A 598 -11.40 -9.89 18.69
C VAL A 598 -11.53 -9.44 20.14
N ALA A 599 -11.22 -8.18 20.47
CA ALA A 599 -11.40 -7.67 21.83
C ALA A 599 -12.87 -7.60 22.29
N GLN A 600 -13.83 -7.60 21.34
CA GLN A 600 -15.26 -7.73 21.64
C GLN A 600 -15.65 -9.17 22.03
N TYR A 601 -14.82 -10.17 21.69
CA TYR A 601 -15.07 -11.58 21.96
C TYR A 601 -14.22 -12.13 23.11
N ALA A 602 -12.93 -11.77 23.17
CA ALA A 602 -11.99 -12.32 24.14
C ALA A 602 -10.93 -11.30 24.57
N SER A 603 -10.46 -11.43 25.80
CA SER A 603 -9.26 -10.75 26.28
C SER A 603 -8.05 -11.69 26.25
N LYS A 604 -6.84 -11.12 26.15
CA LYS A 604 -5.60 -11.90 26.14
C LYS A 604 -4.69 -11.44 27.29
N ASP A 605 -4.26 -12.37 28.10
CA ASP A 605 -3.27 -12.13 29.16
C ASP A 605 -2.16 -13.19 29.16
N ALA A 606 -1.31 -13.17 30.19
CA ALA A 606 -0.18 -14.11 30.31
C ALA A 606 -0.60 -15.59 30.47
N SER A 607 -1.87 -15.86 30.76
CA SER A 607 -2.42 -17.21 30.97
C SER A 607 -3.21 -17.75 29.77
N GLY A 608 -3.52 -16.93 28.76
CA GLY A 608 -4.17 -17.38 27.53
C GLY A 608 -5.21 -16.40 26.99
N VAL A 609 -6.09 -16.91 26.13
CA VAL A 609 -7.27 -16.20 25.61
C VAL A 609 -8.45 -16.51 26.52
N HIS A 610 -9.11 -15.48 27.05
CA HIS A 610 -10.28 -15.59 27.92
C HIS A 610 -11.51 -15.07 27.19
N VAL A 611 -12.46 -15.96 26.89
CA VAL A 611 -13.69 -15.61 26.19
C VAL A 611 -14.63 -14.84 27.11
N LEU A 612 -15.05 -13.65 26.69
CA LEU A 612 -15.89 -12.75 27.49
C LEU A 612 -17.29 -13.33 27.73
N GLY A 613 -17.83 -14.07 26.75
CA GLY A 613 -19.10 -14.80 26.85
C GLY A 613 -19.05 -16.05 27.74
N GLY A 614 -17.89 -16.40 28.29
CA GLY A 614 -17.69 -17.52 29.20
C GLY A 614 -17.41 -18.88 28.53
N TYR A 615 -17.80 -19.08 27.28
CA TYR A 615 -17.58 -20.32 26.53
C TYR A 615 -17.13 -20.03 25.08
N PRO A 616 -16.26 -20.87 24.48
CA PRO A 616 -15.85 -20.70 23.09
C PRO A 616 -17.03 -20.63 22.11
N GLY A 617 -16.96 -19.67 21.17
CA GLY A 617 -17.98 -19.43 20.15
C GLY A 617 -19.26 -18.76 20.62
N VAL A 618 -19.26 -18.14 21.81
CA VAL A 618 -20.37 -17.32 22.32
C VAL A 618 -19.89 -15.89 22.57
N LEU A 619 -20.60 -14.91 22.00
CA LEU A 619 -20.37 -13.50 22.27
C LEU A 619 -21.07 -13.07 23.57
N TYR A 620 -20.47 -12.12 24.29
CA TYR A 620 -21.09 -11.53 25.48
C TYR A 620 -22.37 -10.74 25.10
N PRO A 621 -23.45 -10.73 25.92
CA PRO A 621 -24.65 -9.96 25.61
C PRO A 621 -24.35 -8.50 25.23
N PRO A 622 -25.08 -7.91 24.26
CA PRO A 622 -26.41 -8.31 23.76
C PRO A 622 -26.39 -9.16 22.47
N TYR A 623 -25.23 -9.65 22.03
CA TYR A 623 -25.12 -10.34 20.74
C TYR A 623 -25.76 -11.73 20.72
N TYR A 624 -26.25 -12.12 19.56
CA TYR A 624 -26.89 -13.41 19.33
C TYR A 624 -25.88 -14.49 18.93
N TRP A 625 -26.25 -15.76 19.14
CA TRP A 625 -25.38 -16.91 18.87
C TRP A 625 -24.93 -16.99 17.40
N TRP A 626 -25.83 -16.72 16.46
CA TRP A 626 -25.52 -16.70 15.03
C TRP A 626 -24.50 -15.62 14.65
N GLN A 627 -24.49 -14.49 15.37
CA GLN A 627 -23.54 -13.40 15.12
C GLN A 627 -22.11 -13.83 15.45
N ALA A 628 -21.90 -14.73 16.41
CA ALA A 628 -20.59 -15.30 16.70
C ALA A 628 -20.08 -16.15 15.52
N GLY A 629 -20.96 -16.97 14.92
CA GLY A 629 -20.65 -17.73 13.72
C GLY A 629 -20.27 -16.82 12.56
N ALA A 630 -21.01 -15.73 12.37
CA ALA A 630 -20.75 -14.73 11.35
C ALA A 630 -19.44 -13.93 11.59
N MET A 631 -19.13 -13.62 12.86
CA MET A 631 -17.87 -12.98 13.27
C MET A 631 -16.67 -13.88 12.94
N PHE A 632 -16.72 -15.17 13.27
CA PHE A 632 -15.65 -16.09 12.87
C PHE A 632 -15.53 -16.21 11.36
N GLY A 633 -16.65 -16.15 10.63
CA GLY A 633 -16.62 -16.03 9.18
C GLY A 633 -15.85 -14.80 8.69
N THR A 634 -15.98 -13.66 9.38
CA THR A 634 -15.26 -12.41 9.08
C THR A 634 -13.77 -12.54 9.37
N LEU A 635 -13.41 -13.19 10.48
CA LEU A 635 -12.02 -13.43 10.83
C LEU A 635 -11.34 -14.45 9.91
N LEU A 636 -12.08 -15.43 9.38
CA LEU A 636 -11.60 -16.31 8.31
C LEU A 636 -11.32 -15.54 7.02
N ASP A 637 -12.21 -14.62 6.62
CA ASP A 637 -11.95 -13.75 5.48
C ASP A 637 -10.74 -12.85 5.72
N TYR A 638 -10.58 -12.31 6.93
CA TYR A 638 -9.40 -11.54 7.33
C TYR A 638 -8.11 -12.37 7.17
N TRP A 639 -8.05 -13.57 7.75
CA TRP A 639 -6.92 -14.49 7.60
C TRP A 639 -6.66 -14.77 6.12
N ARG A 640 -7.71 -15.08 5.35
CA ARG A 640 -7.63 -15.37 3.93
C ARG A 640 -6.99 -14.24 3.13
N TYR A 641 -7.44 -13.00 3.36
CA TYR A 641 -7.06 -11.81 2.60
C TYR A 641 -5.76 -11.15 3.05
N THR A 642 -5.31 -11.42 4.28
CA THR A 642 -4.09 -10.79 4.83
C THR A 642 -2.94 -11.77 5.00
N GLY A 643 -3.24 -13.05 5.25
CA GLY A 643 -2.29 -14.07 5.67
C GLY A 643 -1.94 -14.03 7.15
N ASP A 644 -2.60 -13.19 7.97
CA ASP A 644 -2.37 -13.14 9.42
C ASP A 644 -3.14 -14.26 10.14
N ASP A 645 -2.38 -15.17 10.74
CA ASP A 645 -2.87 -16.39 11.41
C ASP A 645 -3.03 -16.24 12.93
N GLN A 646 -2.85 -15.04 13.50
CA GLN A 646 -2.83 -14.80 14.94
C GLN A 646 -4.08 -15.30 15.69
N TYR A 647 -5.23 -15.37 15.01
CA TYR A 647 -6.51 -15.76 15.61
C TYR A 647 -6.99 -17.15 15.21
N ASN A 648 -6.20 -17.92 14.46
CA ASN A 648 -6.63 -19.20 13.89
C ASN A 648 -6.98 -20.23 14.96
N ASP A 649 -6.17 -20.37 16.02
CA ASP A 649 -6.44 -21.32 17.10
C ASP A 649 -7.77 -21.01 17.82
N MET A 650 -8.03 -19.73 18.09
CA MET A 650 -9.26 -19.26 18.72
C MET A 650 -10.49 -19.51 17.85
N MET A 651 -10.38 -19.25 16.53
CA MET A 651 -11.45 -19.56 15.59
C MET A 651 -11.71 -21.05 15.51
N HIS A 652 -10.65 -21.86 15.44
CA HIS A 652 -10.73 -23.31 15.37
C HIS A 652 -11.46 -23.89 16.59
N GLU A 653 -11.04 -23.51 17.81
CA GLU A 653 -11.68 -23.93 19.05
C GLU A 653 -13.15 -23.50 19.10
N GLY A 654 -13.43 -22.22 18.81
CA GLY A 654 -14.78 -21.68 18.86
C GLY A 654 -15.75 -22.34 17.87
N MET A 655 -15.29 -22.68 16.67
CA MET A 655 -16.07 -23.36 15.64
C MET A 655 -16.33 -24.84 15.97
N VAL A 656 -15.32 -25.58 16.45
CA VAL A 656 -15.50 -26.98 16.87
C VAL A 656 -16.44 -27.08 18.08
N HIS A 657 -16.39 -26.10 18.99
CA HIS A 657 -17.26 -26.07 20.17
C HIS A 657 -18.75 -26.03 19.83
N GLN A 658 -19.13 -25.56 18.64
CA GLN A 658 -20.53 -25.49 18.22
C GLN A 658 -21.07 -26.79 17.62
N PHE A 659 -20.27 -27.86 17.58
CA PHE A 659 -20.75 -29.14 17.11
C PHE A 659 -21.75 -29.68 18.15
N GLY A 660 -23.04 -29.56 17.82
CA GLY A 660 -24.14 -30.02 18.66
C GLY A 660 -24.03 -31.50 19.03
N GLU A 661 -24.80 -31.93 20.03
CA GLU A 661 -24.76 -33.29 20.58
C GLU A 661 -25.02 -34.37 19.52
N HIS A 662 -25.70 -34.01 18.43
CA HIS A 662 -26.00 -34.87 17.29
C HIS A 662 -25.25 -34.48 16.00
N LEU A 663 -24.20 -33.65 16.10
CA LEU A 663 -23.41 -33.16 14.97
C LEU A 663 -24.27 -32.43 13.92
N ASP A 664 -25.24 -31.66 14.40
CA ASP A 664 -26.24 -30.95 13.62
C ASP A 664 -26.07 -29.43 13.64
N LEU A 665 -25.15 -28.88 14.44
CA LEU A 665 -25.07 -27.45 14.76
C LEU A 665 -26.35 -26.93 15.44
N MET A 666 -27.01 -27.78 16.24
CA MET A 666 -28.14 -27.40 17.08
C MET A 666 -27.86 -27.69 18.56
N PRO A 667 -26.87 -27.01 19.18
CA PRO A 667 -26.51 -27.28 20.57
C PRO A 667 -27.69 -27.01 21.51
N SER A 668 -28.00 -27.93 22.42
CA SER A 668 -29.18 -27.84 23.30
C SER A 668 -29.31 -26.49 24.05
N ASN A 669 -28.18 -25.86 24.38
CA ASN A 669 -28.11 -24.58 25.07
C ASN A 669 -28.64 -23.39 24.26
N GLN A 670 -28.83 -23.52 22.94
CA GLN A 670 -29.31 -22.45 22.06
C GLN A 670 -30.79 -22.60 21.65
N SER A 671 -31.43 -23.72 21.98
CA SER A 671 -32.83 -24.06 21.64
C SER A 671 -33.91 -23.02 21.98
N LYS A 672 -33.61 -22.04 22.83
CA LYS A 672 -34.53 -20.95 23.20
C LYS A 672 -34.62 -19.83 22.17
N ASN A 673 -33.66 -19.71 21.25
CA ASN A 673 -33.60 -18.63 20.27
C ASN A 673 -33.08 -19.10 18.90
N GLU A 674 -33.21 -20.40 18.57
CA GLU A 674 -32.55 -21.00 17.40
C GLU A 674 -33.48 -21.17 16.18
N GLY A 675 -33.11 -20.52 15.09
CA GLY A 675 -33.71 -20.60 13.77
C GLY A 675 -32.85 -21.33 12.73
N ASN A 676 -33.44 -21.62 11.57
CA ASN A 676 -32.74 -22.22 10.44
C ASN A 676 -31.71 -21.23 9.85
N ASP A 677 -31.95 -19.93 9.94
CA ASP A 677 -30.98 -18.91 9.60
C ASP A 677 -29.81 -18.83 10.58
N ASP A 678 -30.04 -19.04 11.87
CA ASP A 678 -28.92 -19.11 12.84
C ASP A 678 -27.96 -20.25 12.50
N GLN A 679 -28.51 -21.42 12.20
CA GLN A 679 -27.78 -22.60 11.75
C GLN A 679 -27.00 -22.32 10.44
N VAL A 680 -27.58 -21.55 9.51
CA VAL A 680 -26.96 -21.29 8.21
C VAL A 680 -25.71 -20.41 8.30
N PHE A 681 -25.68 -19.42 9.19
CA PHE A 681 -24.51 -18.56 9.32
C PHE A 681 -23.28 -19.32 9.84
N TRP A 682 -23.48 -20.28 10.74
CA TRP A 682 -22.42 -21.22 11.13
C TRP A 682 -21.97 -22.12 9.98
N ALA A 683 -22.92 -22.67 9.22
CA ALA A 683 -22.61 -23.47 8.04
C ALA A 683 -21.86 -22.68 6.97
N PHE A 684 -22.18 -21.40 6.75
CA PHE A 684 -21.44 -20.53 5.82
C PHE A 684 -19.99 -20.33 6.25
N THR A 685 -19.74 -20.19 7.55
CA THR A 685 -18.39 -20.07 8.11
C THR A 685 -17.60 -21.36 7.93
N MET A 686 -18.20 -22.53 8.24
CA MET A 686 -17.55 -23.83 8.03
C MET A 686 -17.33 -24.15 6.55
N MET A 687 -18.26 -23.77 5.67
CA MET A 687 -18.08 -23.92 4.23
C MET A 687 -16.90 -23.06 3.73
N SER A 688 -16.75 -21.85 4.26
CA SER A 688 -15.60 -20.98 3.93
C SER A 688 -14.29 -21.57 4.46
N ALA A 689 -14.30 -22.16 5.66
CA ALA A 689 -13.15 -22.89 6.19
C ALA A 689 -12.72 -24.06 5.27
N ALA A 690 -13.69 -24.81 4.73
CA ALA A 690 -13.42 -25.85 3.74
C ALA A 690 -12.85 -25.27 2.43
N GLU A 691 -13.47 -24.21 1.90
CA GLU A 691 -13.07 -23.56 0.65
C GLU A 691 -11.72 -22.83 0.73
N TYR A 692 -11.30 -22.39 1.91
CA TYR A 692 -10.04 -21.68 2.12
C TYR A 692 -8.90 -22.59 2.60
N ASN A 693 -9.14 -23.90 2.74
CA ASN A 693 -8.22 -24.85 3.39
C ASN A 693 -7.78 -24.38 4.79
N PHE A 694 -8.73 -23.90 5.59
CA PHE A 694 -8.50 -23.62 6.99
C PHE A 694 -8.16 -24.94 7.73
N PRO A 695 -7.27 -24.93 8.75
CA PRO A 695 -6.84 -26.14 9.45
C PRO A 695 -8.00 -27.04 9.87
N ALA A 696 -7.85 -28.34 9.61
CA ALA A 696 -8.90 -29.32 9.85
C ALA A 696 -9.20 -29.48 11.35
N PRO A 697 -10.44 -29.85 11.72
CA PRO A 697 -10.76 -30.30 13.08
C PRO A 697 -9.91 -31.51 13.48
N PRO A 698 -9.83 -31.83 14.79
CA PRO A 698 -9.18 -33.05 15.27
C PRO A 698 -9.77 -34.31 14.60
N ASP A 699 -8.96 -35.36 14.43
CA ASP A 699 -9.37 -36.57 13.69
C ASP A 699 -10.58 -37.31 14.30
N ASP A 700 -10.92 -37.08 15.57
CA ASP A 700 -12.11 -37.61 16.25
C ASP A 700 -13.38 -36.76 16.05
N LYS A 701 -13.28 -35.67 15.29
CA LYS A 701 -14.39 -34.76 14.95
C LYS A 701 -14.62 -34.75 13.43
N PRO A 702 -15.86 -34.48 12.97
CA PRO A 702 -16.14 -34.33 11.55
C PRO A 702 -15.35 -33.18 10.92
N GLY A 703 -14.97 -33.32 9.64
CA GLY A 703 -14.39 -32.23 8.87
C GLY A 703 -15.37 -31.09 8.62
N TRP A 704 -14.86 -29.90 8.29
CA TRP A 704 -15.69 -28.73 8.00
C TRP A 704 -16.74 -29.00 6.92
N LEU A 705 -16.36 -29.67 5.82
CA LEU A 705 -17.27 -30.05 4.76
C LEU A 705 -18.37 -31.02 5.25
N ALA A 706 -18.02 -32.00 6.09
CA ALA A 706 -18.97 -32.95 6.64
C ALA A 706 -20.04 -32.24 7.50
N MET A 707 -19.65 -31.27 8.33
CA MET A 707 -20.61 -30.49 9.12
C MET A 707 -21.55 -29.65 8.25
N VAL A 708 -21.05 -29.08 7.15
CA VAL A 708 -21.90 -28.36 6.19
C VAL A 708 -22.91 -29.31 5.51
N GLN A 709 -22.48 -30.53 5.16
CA GLN A 709 -23.36 -31.55 4.60
C GLN A 709 -24.45 -31.97 5.61
N SER A 710 -24.11 -32.04 6.91
CA SER A 710 -25.08 -32.30 7.99
C SER A 710 -26.20 -31.26 8.04
N VAL A 711 -25.85 -29.97 8.03
CA VAL A 711 -26.85 -28.88 8.03
C VAL A 711 -27.68 -28.90 6.75
N PHE A 712 -27.05 -29.10 5.60
CA PHE A 712 -27.75 -29.19 4.33
C PHE A 712 -28.79 -30.33 4.30
N ASN A 713 -28.43 -31.50 4.83
CA ASN A 713 -29.34 -32.65 4.89
C ASN A 713 -30.56 -32.37 5.77
N GLN A 714 -30.39 -31.69 6.91
CA GLN A 714 -31.50 -31.25 7.77
C GLN A 714 -32.40 -30.23 7.07
N PHE A 715 -31.82 -29.27 6.34
CA PHE A 715 -32.60 -28.32 5.56
C PHE A 715 -33.45 -29.00 4.49
N VAL A 716 -32.89 -29.98 3.78
CA VAL A 716 -33.63 -30.79 2.82
C VAL A 716 -34.78 -31.55 3.49
N LYS A 717 -34.55 -32.16 4.68
CA LYS A 717 -35.59 -32.84 5.46
C LYS A 717 -36.74 -31.89 5.82
N ARG A 718 -36.41 -30.72 6.38
CA ARG A 718 -37.42 -29.71 6.79
C ARG A 718 -38.17 -29.12 5.59
N TYR A 719 -37.48 -28.88 4.48
CA TYR A 719 -38.11 -28.43 3.24
C TYR A 719 -39.12 -29.46 2.73
N ASN A 720 -38.74 -30.75 2.67
CA ASN A 720 -39.63 -31.81 2.20
C ASN A 720 -40.84 -31.98 3.12
N LYS A 721 -40.66 -31.87 4.44
CA LYS A 721 -41.77 -31.87 5.40
C LYS A 721 -42.80 -30.78 5.10
N GLU A 722 -42.34 -29.57 4.75
CA GLU A 722 -43.24 -28.47 4.40
C GLU A 722 -43.99 -28.70 3.08
N VAL A 723 -43.38 -29.42 2.13
CA VAL A 723 -44.06 -29.88 0.90
C VAL A 723 -45.14 -30.91 1.24
N GLU A 724 -44.82 -31.90 2.07
CA GLU A 724 -45.75 -32.95 2.51
C GLU A 724 -46.94 -32.38 3.28
N ASP A 725 -46.68 -31.45 4.20
CA ASP A 725 -47.70 -30.78 5.01
C ASP A 725 -48.54 -29.76 4.20
N GLY A 726 -48.22 -29.53 2.91
CA GLY A 726 -48.97 -28.62 2.04
C GLY A 726 -48.75 -27.13 2.33
N ASN A 727 -47.69 -26.80 3.07
CA ASN A 727 -47.41 -25.44 3.54
C ASN A 727 -46.65 -24.64 2.49
N CYS A 728 -47.36 -23.73 1.80
CA CYS A 728 -46.76 -22.79 0.83
C CYS A 728 -45.97 -23.47 -0.30
N LYS A 729 -46.37 -24.70 -0.66
CA LYS A 729 -45.73 -25.55 -1.68
C LYS A 729 -44.24 -25.84 -1.41
N GLY A 730 -43.78 -25.72 -0.16
CA GLY A 730 -42.39 -25.89 0.24
C GLY A 730 -41.82 -24.68 0.96
N GLY A 731 -40.49 -24.60 0.98
CA GLY A 731 -39.71 -23.60 1.71
C GLY A 731 -39.62 -23.88 3.20
N MET A 732 -38.49 -23.57 3.80
CA MET A 732 -38.27 -23.73 5.24
C MET A 732 -38.86 -22.55 6.02
N ARG A 733 -39.29 -22.83 7.24
CA ARG A 733 -39.65 -21.80 8.23
C ARG A 733 -38.40 -21.08 8.71
N TRP A 734 -38.57 -19.87 9.21
CA TRP A 734 -37.53 -19.16 9.92
C TRP A 734 -37.09 -19.95 11.17
N GLN A 735 -38.05 -20.27 12.04
CA GLN A 735 -37.78 -20.96 13.31
C GLN A 735 -37.71 -22.49 13.14
N ILE A 736 -36.84 -23.15 13.92
CA ILE A 736 -36.75 -24.63 13.98
C ILE A 736 -37.76 -25.21 14.97
N TYR A 737 -38.01 -24.50 16.06
CA TYR A 737 -38.85 -24.99 17.14
C TYR A 737 -40.25 -24.35 17.17
N PRO A 738 -41.32 -25.13 17.39
CA PRO A 738 -42.71 -24.64 17.30
C PRO A 738 -43.14 -23.66 18.38
N TRP A 739 -42.40 -23.56 19.49
CA TRP A 739 -42.67 -22.61 20.57
C TRP A 739 -42.01 -21.24 20.36
N LEU A 740 -41.16 -21.08 19.33
CA LEU A 740 -40.48 -19.82 19.06
C LEU A 740 -41.40 -18.86 18.30
N ASN A 741 -41.29 -17.58 18.64
CA ASN A 741 -41.99 -16.52 17.93
C ASN A 741 -41.48 -16.47 16.49
N GLY A 742 -42.39 -16.42 15.51
CA GLY A 742 -42.04 -16.52 14.09
C GLY A 742 -42.11 -17.94 13.51
N TRP A 743 -42.61 -18.94 14.24
CA TRP A 743 -42.84 -20.30 13.73
C TRP A 743 -43.70 -20.40 12.46
N THR A 744 -44.55 -19.41 12.22
CA THR A 744 -45.40 -19.32 11.00
C THR A 744 -44.81 -18.40 9.93
N TYR A 745 -43.55 -18.01 10.06
CA TYR A 745 -42.84 -17.12 9.14
C TYR A 745 -41.81 -17.91 8.32
N LYS A 746 -41.67 -17.59 7.03
CA LYS A 746 -40.61 -18.10 6.14
C LYS A 746 -39.79 -16.91 5.66
N ASN A 747 -38.48 -16.91 5.90
CA ASN A 747 -37.61 -15.79 5.51
C ASN A 747 -36.65 -16.17 4.38
N THR A 748 -36.06 -15.13 3.79
CA THR A 748 -35.02 -15.26 2.77
C THR A 748 -33.73 -15.81 3.35
N ALA A 749 -33.38 -15.47 4.59
CA ALA A 749 -32.18 -15.97 5.25
C ALA A 749 -32.09 -17.50 5.25
N SER A 750 -33.15 -18.20 5.69
CA SER A 750 -33.16 -19.67 5.73
C SER A 750 -33.24 -20.30 4.34
N ASN A 751 -34.12 -19.79 3.46
CA ASN A 751 -34.37 -20.39 2.14
C ASN A 751 -33.28 -20.05 1.12
N GLY A 752 -32.86 -18.79 1.07
CA GLY A 752 -31.68 -18.37 0.33
C GLY A 752 -30.41 -19.02 0.90
N GLY A 753 -30.41 -19.30 2.20
CA GLY A 753 -29.42 -20.13 2.88
C GLY A 753 -29.25 -21.52 2.26
N LEU A 754 -30.35 -22.26 2.09
CA LEU A 754 -30.37 -23.55 1.41
C LEU A 754 -29.89 -23.44 -0.05
N PHE A 755 -30.35 -22.44 -0.79
CA PHE A 755 -29.89 -22.17 -2.17
C PHE A 755 -28.37 -21.95 -2.22
N HIS A 756 -27.87 -21.05 -1.40
CA HIS A 756 -26.47 -20.65 -1.39
C HIS A 756 -25.56 -21.79 -0.92
N LEU A 757 -25.92 -22.52 0.14
CA LEU A 757 -25.17 -23.70 0.58
C LEU A 757 -25.17 -24.81 -0.47
N GLY A 758 -26.31 -25.08 -1.12
CA GLY A 758 -26.40 -26.05 -2.21
C GLY A 758 -25.47 -25.68 -3.37
N ALA A 759 -25.45 -24.41 -3.79
CA ALA A 759 -24.57 -23.93 -4.85
C ALA A 759 -23.08 -24.10 -4.49
N ARG A 760 -22.70 -23.79 -3.24
CA ARG A 760 -21.33 -23.94 -2.74
C ARG A 760 -20.91 -25.40 -2.63
N LEU A 761 -21.78 -26.27 -2.11
CA LEU A 761 -21.55 -27.71 -2.03
C LEU A 761 -21.43 -28.33 -3.42
N ALA A 762 -22.26 -27.94 -4.39
CA ALA A 762 -22.14 -28.34 -5.78
C ALA A 762 -20.78 -27.94 -6.35
N MET A 763 -20.37 -26.69 -6.12
CA MET A 763 -19.08 -26.19 -6.58
C MET A 763 -17.88 -26.88 -5.95
N PHE A 764 -17.93 -27.17 -4.65
CA PHE A 764 -16.85 -27.82 -3.94
C PHE A 764 -16.74 -29.31 -4.27
N THR A 765 -17.85 -30.04 -4.18
CA THR A 765 -17.89 -31.51 -4.32
C THR A 765 -18.02 -31.98 -5.77
N LYS A 766 -18.48 -31.11 -6.68
CA LYS A 766 -18.87 -31.45 -8.06
C LYS A 766 -19.99 -32.50 -8.12
N ASN A 767 -20.84 -32.54 -7.09
CA ASN A 767 -22.01 -33.39 -7.05
C ASN A 767 -23.26 -32.60 -7.48
N GLU A 768 -23.87 -33.01 -8.58
CA GLU A 768 -25.03 -32.36 -9.18
C GLU A 768 -26.28 -32.39 -8.30
N THR A 769 -26.42 -33.36 -7.38
CA THR A 769 -27.57 -33.38 -6.47
C THR A 769 -27.67 -32.11 -5.61
N TYR A 770 -26.54 -31.51 -5.24
CA TYR A 770 -26.54 -30.22 -4.55
C TYR A 770 -26.96 -29.07 -5.46
N ALA A 771 -26.59 -29.11 -6.75
CA ALA A 771 -26.99 -28.11 -7.75
C ALA A 771 -28.49 -28.17 -8.03
N GLU A 772 -29.06 -29.38 -8.15
CA GLU A 772 -30.51 -29.59 -8.32
C GLU A 772 -31.31 -29.02 -7.14
N TRP A 773 -30.82 -29.21 -5.92
CA TRP A 773 -31.44 -28.63 -4.73
C TRP A 773 -31.28 -27.12 -4.64
N ALA A 774 -30.12 -26.58 -5.03
CA ALA A 774 -29.91 -25.13 -5.13
C ALA A 774 -30.90 -24.52 -6.12
N GLU A 775 -31.06 -25.14 -7.30
CA GLU A 775 -32.02 -24.72 -8.32
C GLU A 775 -33.46 -24.82 -7.81
N LYS A 776 -33.84 -25.92 -7.15
CA LYS A 776 -35.16 -26.09 -6.55
C LYS A 776 -35.48 -25.03 -5.49
N ALA A 777 -34.52 -24.69 -4.64
CA ALA A 777 -34.69 -23.65 -3.62
C ALA A 777 -34.84 -22.26 -4.28
N TYR A 778 -33.99 -21.94 -5.26
CA TYR A 778 -34.06 -20.68 -6.00
C TYR A 778 -35.39 -20.51 -6.74
N ASP A 779 -35.83 -21.54 -7.47
CA ASP A 779 -37.06 -21.51 -8.26
C ASP A 779 -38.29 -21.39 -7.35
N TRP A 780 -38.31 -22.08 -6.21
CA TRP A 780 -39.37 -21.89 -5.21
C TRP A 780 -39.40 -20.45 -4.67
N MET A 781 -38.24 -19.86 -4.37
CA MET A 781 -38.17 -18.48 -3.92
C MET A 781 -38.66 -17.52 -5.02
N ASN A 782 -38.31 -17.77 -6.27
CA ASN A 782 -38.71 -16.98 -7.43
C ASN A 782 -40.23 -17.05 -7.70
N ASP A 783 -40.88 -18.15 -7.35
CA ASP A 783 -42.33 -18.33 -7.48
C ASP A 783 -43.11 -17.83 -6.23
N SER A 784 -42.40 -17.37 -5.21
CA SER A 784 -42.94 -16.91 -3.92
C SER A 784 -42.92 -15.39 -3.79
N ALA A 785 -43.44 -14.86 -2.68
CA ALA A 785 -43.35 -13.43 -2.38
C ALA A 785 -41.95 -12.96 -1.94
N LEU A 786 -40.97 -13.86 -1.84
CA LEU A 786 -39.60 -13.52 -1.41
C LEU A 786 -38.78 -12.84 -2.50
N LEU A 787 -39.03 -13.14 -3.78
CA LEU A 787 -38.34 -12.51 -4.91
C LEU A 787 -39.37 -11.89 -5.85
N ASP A 788 -39.23 -10.59 -6.11
CA ASP A 788 -40.03 -9.91 -7.12
C ASP A 788 -39.37 -10.02 -8.51
N ASP A 789 -40.16 -9.93 -9.57
CA ASP A 789 -39.69 -10.04 -10.97
C ASP A 789 -38.59 -9.03 -11.33
N ASP A 790 -38.63 -7.86 -10.69
CA ASP A 790 -37.67 -6.79 -10.92
C ASP A 790 -36.32 -7.01 -10.22
N GLY A 791 -36.17 -8.09 -9.45
CA GLY A 791 -34.96 -8.46 -8.72
C GLY A 791 -34.92 -8.06 -7.26
N THR A 792 -35.99 -7.42 -6.76
CA THR A 792 -36.11 -7.10 -5.33
C THR A 792 -36.14 -8.39 -4.51
N VAL A 793 -35.36 -8.40 -3.42
CA VAL A 793 -35.29 -9.50 -2.46
C VAL A 793 -35.96 -9.05 -1.16
N ASN A 794 -37.11 -9.65 -0.84
CA ASN A 794 -37.90 -9.36 0.34
C ASN A 794 -37.42 -10.18 1.55
N ASP A 795 -37.68 -9.71 2.77
CA ASP A 795 -37.11 -10.31 3.98
C ASP A 795 -37.78 -11.64 4.37
N GLY A 796 -39.11 -11.68 4.34
CA GLY A 796 -39.84 -12.90 4.63
C GLY A 796 -41.34 -12.75 4.45
N MET A 797 -42.06 -13.86 4.56
CA MET A 797 -43.50 -13.95 4.37
C MET A 797 -44.17 -14.79 5.46
N SER A 798 -45.40 -14.43 5.79
CA SER A 798 -46.19 -15.17 6.77
C SER A 798 -47.07 -16.24 6.12
N MET A 799 -47.08 -17.43 6.72
CA MET A 799 -47.95 -18.55 6.37
C MET A 799 -49.42 -18.31 6.76
N THR A 800 -49.72 -17.31 7.58
CA THR A 800 -51.08 -17.01 8.07
C THR A 800 -51.76 -15.88 7.31
N THR A 801 -51.11 -15.33 6.28
CA THR A 801 -51.71 -14.33 5.38
C THR A 801 -52.86 -14.92 4.57
N ASN A 802 -53.74 -14.09 4.01
CA ASN A 802 -54.84 -14.52 3.16
C ASN A 802 -54.81 -13.80 1.81
N PRO A 803 -54.34 -14.43 0.72
CA PRO A 803 -53.90 -15.83 0.62
C PRO A 803 -52.54 -16.13 1.30
N PRO A 804 -52.30 -17.35 1.83
CA PRO A 804 -51.06 -17.72 2.53
C PRO A 804 -49.81 -17.54 1.68
N CYS A 805 -48.71 -17.06 2.30
CA CYS A 805 -47.40 -16.88 1.66
C CYS A 805 -47.43 -16.00 0.40
N LYS A 806 -48.31 -14.99 0.38
CA LYS A 806 -48.39 -14.01 -0.72
C LYS A 806 -48.03 -12.58 -0.33
N GLU A 807 -48.00 -12.27 0.96
CA GLU A 807 -47.53 -10.98 1.45
C GLU A 807 -46.16 -11.14 2.12
N ALA A 808 -45.21 -10.30 1.73
CA ALA A 808 -43.85 -10.30 2.26
C ALA A 808 -43.49 -8.94 2.90
N ASP A 809 -42.63 -8.98 3.89
CA ASP A 809 -41.92 -7.80 4.40
C ASP A 809 -40.94 -7.33 3.33
N LYS A 810 -41.19 -6.14 2.80
CA LYS A 810 -40.43 -5.54 1.69
C LYS A 810 -39.23 -4.72 2.15
N THR A 811 -38.83 -4.82 3.41
CA THR A 811 -37.67 -4.10 3.92
C THR A 811 -36.39 -4.61 3.24
N PRO A 812 -35.66 -3.77 2.49
CA PRO A 812 -34.54 -4.21 1.69
C PRO A 812 -33.29 -4.30 2.56
N TRP A 813 -32.99 -5.47 3.11
CA TRP A 813 -31.77 -5.69 3.89
C TRP A 813 -30.60 -6.16 3.02
N THR A 814 -29.40 -5.61 3.21
CA THR A 814 -28.23 -5.89 2.36
C THR A 814 -27.85 -7.37 2.34
N TYR A 815 -28.00 -8.05 3.49
CA TYR A 815 -27.62 -9.46 3.62
C TYR A 815 -28.46 -10.39 2.72
N ASN A 816 -29.75 -10.12 2.56
CA ASN A 816 -30.64 -10.89 1.69
C ASN A 816 -30.18 -10.86 0.23
N TYR A 817 -29.81 -9.68 -0.27
CA TYR A 817 -29.24 -9.54 -1.62
C TYR A 817 -27.91 -10.28 -1.74
N GLY A 818 -27.05 -10.16 -0.73
CA GLY A 818 -25.76 -10.83 -0.73
C GLY A 818 -25.86 -12.36 -0.79
N ILE A 819 -26.82 -12.98 -0.07
CA ILE A 819 -27.11 -14.42 -0.13
C ILE A 819 -27.46 -14.84 -1.57
N MET A 820 -28.38 -14.11 -2.22
CA MET A 820 -28.84 -14.43 -3.56
C MET A 820 -27.76 -14.21 -4.62
N ILE A 821 -26.96 -13.14 -4.49
CA ILE A 821 -25.85 -12.83 -5.39
C ILE A 821 -24.77 -13.91 -5.31
N ALA A 822 -24.35 -14.31 -4.10
CA ALA A 822 -23.33 -15.34 -3.95
C ALA A 822 -23.80 -16.70 -4.48
N GLY A 823 -25.01 -17.14 -4.11
CA GLY A 823 -25.56 -18.40 -4.62
C GLY A 823 -25.64 -18.43 -6.15
N ALA A 824 -26.11 -17.33 -6.77
CA ALA A 824 -26.17 -17.22 -8.23
C ALA A 824 -24.78 -17.20 -8.87
N ALA A 825 -23.79 -16.55 -8.24
CA ALA A 825 -22.42 -16.52 -8.73
C ALA A 825 -21.75 -17.92 -8.68
N TYR A 826 -21.94 -18.68 -7.60
CA TYR A 826 -21.46 -20.07 -7.53
C TYR A 826 -22.15 -20.96 -8.57
N MET A 827 -23.47 -20.84 -8.77
CA MET A 827 -24.17 -21.59 -9.81
C MET A 827 -23.75 -21.19 -11.22
N TYR A 828 -23.52 -19.89 -11.47
CA TYR A 828 -22.96 -19.40 -12.73
C TYR A 828 -21.61 -20.05 -13.01
N ASN A 829 -20.73 -20.11 -12.02
CA ASN A 829 -19.43 -20.76 -12.17
C ASN A 829 -19.55 -22.28 -12.37
N HIS A 830 -20.36 -22.97 -11.55
CA HIS A 830 -20.60 -24.42 -11.63
C HIS A 830 -21.10 -24.86 -13.00
N THR A 831 -22.03 -24.10 -13.55
CA THR A 831 -22.68 -24.39 -14.83
C THR A 831 -21.90 -23.85 -16.03
N ASN A 832 -20.65 -23.40 -15.84
CA ASN A 832 -19.79 -22.82 -16.88
C ASN A 832 -20.45 -21.65 -17.63
N GLY A 833 -21.13 -20.77 -16.88
CA GLY A 833 -21.67 -19.52 -17.38
C GLY A 833 -23.08 -19.61 -17.96
N ALA A 834 -23.92 -20.53 -17.46
CA ALA A 834 -25.28 -20.69 -17.98
C ALA A 834 -26.12 -19.40 -17.86
N ASP A 835 -26.92 -19.15 -18.89
CA ASP A 835 -27.66 -17.89 -19.07
C ASP A 835 -28.69 -17.61 -17.96
N LYS A 836 -29.31 -18.66 -17.40
CA LYS A 836 -30.21 -18.55 -16.23
C LYS A 836 -29.52 -17.86 -15.06
N TRP A 837 -28.32 -18.32 -14.71
CA TRP A 837 -27.57 -17.82 -13.56
C TRP A 837 -26.91 -16.47 -13.83
N ARG A 838 -26.52 -16.20 -15.09
CA ARG A 838 -26.10 -14.85 -15.50
C ARG A 838 -27.21 -13.83 -15.30
N LYS A 839 -28.42 -14.12 -15.79
CA LYS A 839 -29.60 -13.25 -15.65
C LYS A 839 -30.00 -13.06 -14.19
N ALA A 840 -29.99 -14.15 -13.40
CA ALA A 840 -30.21 -14.09 -11.95
C ALA A 840 -29.22 -13.13 -11.27
N LEU A 841 -27.94 -13.24 -11.62
CA LEU A 841 -26.88 -12.41 -11.04
C LEU A 841 -27.01 -10.94 -11.44
N GLU A 842 -27.22 -10.65 -12.73
CA GLU A 842 -27.48 -9.29 -13.24
C GLU A 842 -28.71 -8.67 -12.55
N ARG A 843 -29.78 -9.44 -12.41
CA ARG A 843 -31.04 -9.02 -11.77
C ARG A 843 -30.82 -8.55 -10.33
N HIS A 844 -30.14 -9.33 -9.50
CA HIS A 844 -29.92 -8.96 -8.09
C HIS A 844 -28.83 -7.89 -7.92
N LEU A 845 -27.77 -7.91 -8.74
CA LEU A 845 -26.72 -6.88 -8.70
C LEU A 845 -27.27 -5.49 -9.04
N ASN A 846 -28.14 -5.38 -10.05
CA ASN A 846 -28.75 -4.10 -10.43
C ASN A 846 -29.56 -3.45 -9.31
N LYS A 847 -30.10 -4.25 -8.38
CA LYS A 847 -30.85 -3.74 -7.22
C LYS A 847 -29.97 -3.29 -6.07
N THR A 848 -28.67 -3.63 -6.08
CA THR A 848 -27.75 -3.18 -5.02
C THR A 848 -27.50 -1.68 -5.03
N ASP A 849 -27.81 -0.98 -6.12
CA ASP A 849 -27.65 0.49 -6.25
C ASP A 849 -28.34 1.26 -5.12
N GLN A 850 -29.45 0.73 -4.57
CA GLN A 850 -30.16 1.33 -3.45
C GLN A 850 -29.31 1.42 -2.17
N PHE A 851 -28.32 0.54 -2.02
CA PHE A 851 -27.38 0.51 -0.90
C PHE A 851 -26.15 1.39 -1.13
N PHE A 852 -25.98 1.94 -2.34
CA PHE A 852 -24.90 2.88 -2.69
C PHE A 852 -25.48 4.23 -3.15
N PRO A 853 -26.27 4.92 -2.31
CA PRO A 853 -26.95 6.12 -2.72
C PRO A 853 -25.98 7.24 -3.13
N GLN A 854 -26.26 7.86 -4.28
CA GLN A 854 -25.44 8.97 -4.80
C GLN A 854 -25.43 10.18 -3.87
N TYR A 855 -26.49 10.39 -3.07
CA TYR A 855 -26.52 11.49 -2.09
C TYR A 855 -25.55 11.28 -0.92
N TYR A 856 -25.18 10.03 -0.61
CA TYR A 856 -24.04 9.69 0.26
C TYR A 856 -22.78 9.36 -0.54
N LYS A 857 -22.64 9.94 -1.75
CA LYS A 857 -21.46 9.80 -2.62
C LYS A 857 -21.14 8.35 -3.00
N GLY A 858 -22.15 7.48 -3.09
CA GLY A 858 -21.97 6.07 -3.44
C GLY A 858 -21.31 5.24 -2.34
N ILE A 859 -21.35 5.71 -1.08
CA ILE A 859 -20.90 4.95 0.09
C ILE A 859 -21.98 3.93 0.46
N MET A 860 -21.58 2.70 0.77
CA MET A 860 -22.49 1.62 1.18
C MET A 860 -23.20 1.96 2.51
N THR A 861 -24.52 1.87 2.52
CA THR A 861 -25.38 2.23 3.66
C THR A 861 -26.46 1.19 3.91
N GLU A 862 -26.85 1.01 5.16
CA GLU A 862 -28.08 0.28 5.49
C GLU A 862 -29.29 1.20 5.72
N ILE A 863 -30.50 0.68 5.47
CA ILE A 863 -31.73 1.49 5.53
C ILE A 863 -32.03 2.02 6.95
N CYS A 864 -31.70 1.25 7.99
CA CYS A 864 -31.86 1.65 9.38
C CYS A 864 -30.82 2.69 9.83
N GLU A 865 -29.70 2.78 9.11
CA GLU A 865 -28.50 3.50 9.51
C GLU A 865 -28.69 5.02 9.42
N ALA A 866 -29.37 5.49 8.37
CA ALA A 866 -29.64 6.91 8.14
C ALA A 866 -30.49 7.55 9.25
N LYS A 867 -31.35 6.76 9.91
CA LYS A 867 -32.23 7.21 10.99
C LYS A 867 -31.76 6.81 12.39
N GLU A 868 -30.63 6.12 12.50
CA GLU A 868 -30.10 5.60 13.77
C GLU A 868 -31.07 4.65 14.47
N LEU A 869 -31.75 3.81 13.69
CA LEU A 869 -32.75 2.84 14.18
C LEU A 869 -32.26 1.40 14.08
N CYS A 870 -31.00 1.17 13.73
CA CYS A 870 -30.46 -0.18 13.65
C CYS A 870 -30.45 -0.83 15.03
N ASN A 871 -30.91 -2.08 15.11
CA ASN A 871 -30.72 -2.93 16.28
C ASN A 871 -29.41 -3.73 16.15
N THR A 872 -29.08 -4.51 17.20
CA THR A 872 -27.86 -5.32 17.26
C THR A 872 -27.67 -6.27 16.07
N ASP A 873 -28.77 -6.80 15.49
CA ASP A 873 -28.69 -7.64 14.28
C ASP A 873 -28.26 -6.84 13.05
N GLN A 874 -28.97 -5.73 12.81
CA GLN A 874 -28.87 -4.95 11.58
C GLN A 874 -27.53 -4.24 11.43
N GLU A 875 -26.80 -4.04 12.53
CA GLU A 875 -25.48 -3.42 12.54
C GLU A 875 -24.41 -4.21 11.76
N SER A 876 -24.58 -5.52 11.57
CA SER A 876 -23.62 -6.36 10.84
C SER A 876 -24.00 -6.61 9.37
N PHE A 877 -25.20 -6.21 8.93
CA PHE A 877 -25.76 -6.64 7.64
C PHE A 877 -24.92 -6.23 6.41
N LYS A 878 -24.29 -5.06 6.46
CA LYS A 878 -23.37 -4.57 5.41
C LYS A 878 -22.14 -5.48 5.25
N ALA A 879 -21.67 -6.13 6.33
CA ALA A 879 -20.53 -7.03 6.29
C ALA A 879 -20.76 -8.16 5.28
N TYR A 880 -21.94 -8.77 5.32
CA TYR A 880 -22.29 -9.93 4.51
C TYR A 880 -22.40 -9.59 3.02
N LEU A 881 -23.02 -8.46 2.69
CA LEU A 881 -23.06 -7.99 1.29
C LEU A 881 -21.64 -7.73 0.76
N SER A 882 -20.79 -7.04 1.53
CA SER A 882 -19.42 -6.74 1.09
C SER A 882 -18.59 -8.01 0.88
N ARG A 883 -18.70 -8.99 1.78
CA ARG A 883 -18.06 -10.32 1.66
C ARG A 883 -18.48 -11.02 0.38
N TRP A 884 -19.78 -11.11 0.13
CA TRP A 884 -20.33 -11.88 -0.97
C TRP A 884 -20.21 -11.20 -2.33
N LEU A 885 -20.16 -9.86 -2.36
CA LEU A 885 -19.72 -9.12 -3.54
C LEU A 885 -18.27 -9.45 -3.90
N GLY A 886 -17.37 -9.58 -2.91
CA GLY A 886 -16.00 -10.07 -3.15
C GLY A 886 -15.96 -11.46 -3.78
N ILE A 887 -16.70 -12.41 -3.23
CA ILE A 887 -16.79 -13.77 -3.80
C ILE A 887 -17.39 -13.74 -5.21
N CYS A 888 -18.39 -12.89 -5.46
CA CYS A 888 -18.98 -12.71 -6.78
C CYS A 888 -17.95 -12.31 -7.83
N VAL A 889 -17.01 -11.41 -7.49
CA VAL A 889 -15.90 -11.02 -8.37
C VAL A 889 -15.04 -12.24 -8.77
N GLN A 890 -14.78 -13.17 -7.86
CA GLN A 890 -14.00 -14.36 -8.19
C GLN A 890 -14.80 -15.43 -8.95
N MET A 891 -16.08 -15.62 -8.62
CA MET A 891 -16.94 -16.63 -9.24
C MET A 891 -17.48 -16.21 -10.60
N ALA A 892 -17.68 -14.91 -10.82
CA ALA A 892 -18.16 -14.31 -12.06
C ALA A 892 -17.32 -13.07 -12.42
N PRO A 893 -16.10 -13.24 -12.97
CA PRO A 893 -15.13 -12.15 -13.16
C PRO A 893 -15.61 -10.93 -13.95
N TRP A 894 -16.60 -11.09 -14.83
CA TRP A 894 -17.21 -9.98 -15.57
C TRP A 894 -17.90 -8.94 -14.67
N THR A 895 -18.19 -9.28 -13.42
CA THR A 895 -18.78 -8.39 -12.42
C THR A 895 -17.76 -7.47 -11.74
N HIS A 896 -16.45 -7.72 -11.91
CA HIS A 896 -15.37 -6.99 -11.25
C HIS A 896 -15.53 -5.47 -11.35
N ASP A 897 -15.66 -4.96 -12.58
CA ASP A 897 -15.71 -3.52 -12.85
C ASP A 897 -17.01 -2.86 -12.37
N LEU A 898 -18.05 -3.65 -12.10
CA LEU A 898 -19.32 -3.19 -11.52
C LEU A 898 -19.22 -3.07 -9.99
N ILE A 899 -18.49 -3.99 -9.36
CA ILE A 899 -18.46 -4.17 -7.90
C ILE A 899 -17.29 -3.41 -7.27
N MET A 900 -16.08 -3.58 -7.79
CA MET A 900 -14.85 -3.15 -7.12
C MET A 900 -14.80 -1.64 -6.84
N PRO A 901 -15.18 -0.75 -7.79
CA PRO A 901 -15.18 0.69 -7.52
C PRO A 901 -16.08 1.11 -6.35
N ARG A 902 -17.20 0.40 -6.15
CA ARG A 902 -18.16 0.67 -5.07
C ARG A 902 -17.60 0.25 -3.71
N LEU A 903 -16.95 -0.92 -3.66
CA LEU A 903 -16.28 -1.42 -2.47
C LEU A 903 -15.11 -0.51 -2.08
N GLN A 904 -14.27 -0.10 -3.04
CA GLN A 904 -13.15 0.82 -2.80
C GLN A 904 -13.61 2.16 -2.22
N THR A 905 -14.66 2.75 -2.81
CA THR A 905 -15.25 4.01 -2.33
C THR A 905 -15.72 3.90 -0.88
N SER A 906 -16.43 2.81 -0.58
CA SER A 906 -16.98 2.56 0.75
C SER A 906 -15.88 2.22 1.77
N ALA A 907 -14.88 1.43 1.38
CA ALA A 907 -13.78 1.00 2.25
C ALA A 907 -12.92 2.19 2.72
N LYS A 908 -12.65 3.12 1.80
CA LYS A 908 -11.96 4.38 2.14
C LYS A 908 -12.74 5.19 3.17
N ALA A 909 -14.06 5.27 3.01
CA ALA A 909 -14.94 5.97 3.94
C ALA A 909 -15.01 5.26 5.31
N ALA A 910 -15.14 3.92 5.30
CA ALA A 910 -15.14 3.09 6.51
C ALA A 910 -13.86 3.29 7.32
N ALA A 911 -12.69 3.21 6.67
CA ALA A 911 -11.38 3.38 7.30
C ALA A 911 -11.23 4.74 8.01
N GLN A 912 -11.88 5.79 7.52
CA GLN A 912 -11.84 7.13 8.14
C GLN A 912 -12.62 7.19 9.46
N THR A 913 -13.54 6.26 9.70
CA THR A 913 -14.31 6.18 10.95
C THR A 913 -13.58 5.38 12.05
N CYS A 914 -12.58 4.58 11.68
CA CYS A 914 -11.82 3.69 12.57
C CYS A 914 -10.75 4.43 13.39
N VAL A 915 -11.19 5.37 14.22
CA VAL A 915 -10.32 6.30 14.95
C VAL A 915 -10.65 6.42 16.45
N ALA A 916 -11.70 5.76 16.93
CA ALA A 916 -12.11 5.88 18.33
C ALA A 916 -11.35 4.92 19.26
N PRO A 917 -11.21 5.25 20.55
CA PRO A 917 -10.71 4.33 21.57
C PRO A 917 -11.60 3.09 21.69
N SER A 918 -10.94 1.93 21.81
CA SER A 918 -11.57 0.64 22.09
C SER A 918 -12.30 0.64 23.43
N GLN A 919 -13.52 0.11 23.48
CA GLN A 919 -14.22 -0.21 24.74
C GLN A 919 -13.54 -1.34 25.54
N HIS A 920 -12.82 -2.24 24.86
CA HIS A 920 -12.22 -3.44 25.45
C HIS A 920 -10.68 -3.44 25.42
N GLY A 921 -10.05 -2.28 25.21
CA GLY A 921 -8.61 -2.10 25.39
C GLY A 921 -7.70 -2.49 24.22
N ALA A 922 -8.24 -2.63 23.00
CA ALA A 922 -7.48 -2.97 21.79
C ALA A 922 -6.73 -1.79 21.12
N GLY A 923 -6.80 -0.57 21.69
CA GLY A 923 -6.14 0.62 21.17
C GLY A 923 -7.12 1.72 20.75
N SER A 924 -6.82 2.45 19.67
CA SER A 924 -7.64 3.57 19.17
C SER A 924 -8.01 3.38 17.70
N TYR A 925 -8.69 2.28 17.41
CA TYR A 925 -9.09 1.88 16.05
C TYR A 925 -10.54 1.39 15.95
N ALA A 926 -11.38 1.67 16.95
CA ALA A 926 -12.80 1.34 16.87
C ALA A 926 -13.45 2.10 15.71
N CYS A 927 -14.09 1.34 14.82
CA CYS A 927 -14.83 1.83 13.66
C CYS A 927 -16.27 2.20 14.00
N GLY A 928 -16.75 3.26 13.35
CA GLY A 928 -18.14 3.69 13.41
C GLY A 928 -19.02 2.98 12.37
N MET A 929 -20.33 3.18 12.48
CA MET A 929 -21.31 2.60 11.56
C MET A 929 -21.46 3.44 10.28
N ARG A 930 -21.60 4.77 10.46
CA ARG A 930 -21.90 5.77 9.42
C ARG A 930 -20.68 6.31 8.73
N TRP A 931 -20.36 5.70 7.59
CA TRP A 931 -19.14 6.03 6.85
C TRP A 931 -19.22 7.31 6.02
N TRP A 932 -20.42 7.85 5.77
CA TRP A 932 -20.56 9.16 5.11
C TRP A 932 -20.28 10.34 6.05
N TRP A 933 -20.05 10.09 7.33
CA TRP A 933 -19.63 11.10 8.30
C TRP A 933 -18.12 11.27 8.38
N ASN A 934 -17.70 12.43 8.88
CA ASN A 934 -16.30 12.74 9.07
C ASN A 934 -15.85 12.31 10.46
N GLY A 935 -15.13 11.19 10.54
CA GLY A 935 -14.65 10.60 11.79
C GLY A 935 -15.62 9.55 12.37
N HIS A 936 -15.39 9.18 13.62
CA HIS A 936 -16.20 8.18 14.33
C HIS A 936 -17.56 8.76 14.73
N ASP A 937 -18.64 7.99 14.55
CA ASP A 937 -20.03 8.42 14.73
C ASP A 937 -20.59 8.18 16.14
N GLY A 938 -19.78 7.58 17.02
CA GLY A 938 -20.12 7.28 18.41
C GLY A 938 -20.58 5.83 18.62
N TYR A 939 -20.86 5.09 17.55
CA TYR A 939 -21.27 3.68 17.61
C TYR A 939 -20.04 2.77 17.49
N GLN A 940 -19.99 1.72 18.30
CA GLN A 940 -18.98 0.68 18.20
C GLN A 940 -19.53 -0.62 18.78
N GLY A 941 -19.02 -1.74 18.28
CA GLY A 941 -19.50 -3.07 18.63
C GLY A 941 -19.08 -4.08 17.57
N VAL A 942 -19.54 -5.32 17.74
CA VAL A 942 -19.22 -6.44 16.84
C VAL A 942 -19.66 -6.14 15.41
N GLY A 943 -20.89 -5.62 15.21
CA GLY A 943 -21.44 -5.32 13.89
C GLY A 943 -20.64 -4.26 13.12
N GLN A 944 -20.27 -3.16 13.78
CA GLN A 944 -19.49 -2.07 13.18
C GLN A 944 -18.09 -2.54 12.80
N GLN A 945 -17.43 -3.30 13.68
CA GLN A 945 -16.08 -3.82 13.38
C GLN A 945 -16.12 -4.88 12.28
N MET A 946 -17.08 -5.82 12.31
CA MET A 946 -17.24 -6.84 11.26
C MET A 946 -17.43 -6.19 9.90
N THR A 947 -18.32 -5.21 9.83
CA THR A 947 -18.65 -4.51 8.60
C THR A 947 -17.44 -3.77 8.02
N ALA A 948 -16.70 -3.02 8.85
CA ALA A 948 -15.49 -2.33 8.40
C ALA A 948 -14.40 -3.33 7.96
N LEU A 949 -14.20 -4.41 8.74
CA LEU A 949 -13.18 -5.41 8.47
C LEU A 949 -13.43 -6.16 7.16
N ASN A 950 -14.65 -6.68 6.93
CA ASN A 950 -14.97 -7.37 5.69
C ASN A 950 -14.79 -6.44 4.48
N LEU A 951 -15.29 -5.21 4.56
CA LEU A 951 -15.22 -4.26 3.45
C LEU A 951 -13.78 -3.81 3.12
N ILE A 952 -12.91 -3.66 4.12
CA ILE A 952 -11.52 -3.25 3.88
C ILE A 952 -10.69 -4.45 3.42
N SER A 953 -10.82 -5.61 4.08
CA SER A 953 -10.05 -6.80 3.75
C SER A 953 -10.38 -7.36 2.36
N VAL A 954 -11.65 -7.28 1.92
CA VAL A 954 -12.08 -7.76 0.60
C VAL A 954 -11.42 -7.02 -0.56
N LEU A 955 -10.82 -5.84 -0.35
CA LEU A 955 -10.01 -5.16 -1.38
C LEU A 955 -8.75 -5.95 -1.78
N ASN A 956 -8.38 -7.00 -1.05
CA ASN A 956 -7.33 -7.94 -1.43
C ASN A 956 -7.84 -9.16 -2.22
N VAL A 957 -9.11 -9.18 -2.65
CA VAL A 957 -9.71 -10.36 -3.30
C VAL A 957 -8.97 -10.82 -4.56
N ASP A 958 -8.45 -9.90 -5.36
CA ASP A 958 -7.66 -10.25 -6.57
C ASP A 958 -6.25 -10.75 -6.24
N ARG A 959 -5.79 -10.56 -5.00
CA ARG A 959 -4.47 -10.95 -4.51
C ARG A 959 -4.45 -12.34 -3.87
N VAL A 960 -5.61 -12.98 -3.77
CA VAL A 960 -5.76 -14.31 -3.18
C VAL A 960 -6.41 -15.28 -4.18
N PRO A 961 -6.05 -16.58 -4.16
CA PRO A 961 -6.73 -17.57 -5.00
C PRO A 961 -8.27 -17.60 -4.79
N PRO A 962 -9.05 -18.00 -5.80
CA PRO A 962 -10.48 -18.25 -5.62
C PRO A 962 -10.73 -19.42 -4.64
N PRO A 963 -11.95 -19.52 -4.06
CA PRO A 963 -12.40 -20.68 -3.29
C PRO A 963 -12.01 -22.03 -3.90
N TYR A 964 -11.43 -22.89 -3.08
CA TYR A 964 -11.04 -24.23 -3.50
C TYR A 964 -12.25 -25.16 -3.61
N SER A 965 -12.10 -26.15 -4.47
CA SER A 965 -12.99 -27.30 -4.65
C SER A 965 -12.18 -28.58 -4.51
N SER A 966 -12.86 -29.71 -4.41
CA SER A 966 -12.24 -31.05 -4.47
C SER A 966 -11.36 -31.28 -5.71
N LYS A 967 -11.52 -30.48 -6.78
CA LYS A 967 -10.70 -30.53 -7.99
C LYS A 967 -9.59 -29.48 -8.05
N THR A 968 -9.67 -28.43 -7.24
CA THR A 968 -8.72 -27.31 -7.27
C THR A 968 -7.85 -27.22 -6.01
N GLY A 969 -7.86 -28.25 -5.16
CA GLY A 969 -6.97 -28.37 -3.99
C GLY A 969 -7.66 -28.29 -2.63
N GLY A 970 -9.00 -28.40 -2.57
CA GLY A 970 -9.74 -28.44 -1.31
C GLY A 970 -9.52 -29.74 -0.54
N GLU A 971 -9.10 -29.64 0.72
CA GLU A 971 -8.65 -30.80 1.52
C GLU A 971 -9.65 -31.27 2.60
N SER A 972 -10.71 -30.49 2.86
CA SER A 972 -11.69 -30.81 3.90
C SER A 972 -12.45 -32.10 3.60
N LYS A 973 -12.41 -33.06 4.53
CA LYS A 973 -13.12 -34.34 4.42
C LYS A 973 -14.63 -34.15 4.59
N GLY A 974 -15.40 -34.70 3.66
CA GLY A 974 -16.86 -34.72 3.70
C GLY A 974 -17.44 -36.03 4.23
N ASP A 975 -18.70 -35.99 4.63
CA ASP A 975 -19.57 -37.13 4.94
C ASP A 975 -20.98 -36.77 4.47
N SER A 976 -21.40 -37.32 3.33
CA SER A 976 -22.72 -37.04 2.75
C SER A 976 -23.88 -37.65 3.54
N SER A 977 -23.60 -38.57 4.47
CA SER A 977 -24.61 -39.23 5.30
C SER A 977 -24.80 -38.57 6.66
N LEU A 978 -23.90 -37.66 7.06
CA LEU A 978 -24.04 -36.94 8.32
C LEU A 978 -25.32 -36.11 8.31
N GLY A 979 -26.05 -36.06 9.43
CA GLY A 979 -27.30 -35.31 9.55
C GLY A 979 -28.53 -35.95 8.89
N THR A 980 -28.45 -37.17 8.31
CA THR A 980 -29.63 -37.87 7.75
C THR A 980 -30.43 -38.69 8.78
N GLY A 981 -30.04 -38.67 10.05
CA GLY A 981 -30.70 -39.42 11.13
C GLY A 981 -32.08 -38.90 11.53
N SER A 982 -32.83 -39.67 12.32
CA SER A 982 -34.21 -39.36 12.75
C SER A 982 -34.34 -38.34 13.89
N VAL A 983 -33.31 -37.53 14.17
CA VAL A 983 -33.27 -36.67 15.37
C VAL A 983 -34.31 -35.54 15.31
N ASP A 984 -34.65 -35.01 14.13
CA ASP A 984 -35.74 -34.03 13.98
C ASP A 984 -37.13 -34.59 14.39
N ASP A 985 -37.30 -35.92 14.43
CA ASP A 985 -38.56 -36.56 14.88
C ASP A 985 -38.69 -36.60 16.42
N ASP A 986 -37.59 -36.33 17.15
CA ASP A 986 -37.51 -36.26 18.62
C ASP A 986 -37.59 -34.82 19.16
N ILE A 987 -37.83 -33.79 18.32
CA ILE A 987 -38.06 -32.42 18.80
C ILE A 987 -39.28 -32.44 19.75
N PRO A 988 -39.14 -32.06 21.04
CA PRO A 988 -40.20 -32.20 22.03
C PRO A 988 -41.50 -31.51 21.58
N GLN A 989 -42.48 -32.29 21.15
CA GLN A 989 -43.83 -31.78 20.91
C GLN A 989 -44.42 -31.39 22.26
N LEU A 990 -44.80 -30.12 22.43
CA LEU A 990 -45.47 -29.65 23.64
C LEU A 990 -46.79 -30.41 23.78
N HIS A 991 -46.82 -31.43 24.66
CA HIS A 991 -48.02 -32.20 24.95
C HIS A 991 -49.08 -31.24 25.53
N LYS A 992 -50.00 -30.80 24.67
CA LYS A 992 -51.24 -30.15 25.10
C LYS A 992 -52.19 -31.21 25.64
N THR A 993 -51.91 -31.74 26.83
CA THR A 993 -52.94 -32.44 27.59
C THR A 993 -54.08 -31.43 27.88
N PRO A 994 -55.35 -31.79 27.66
CA PRO A 994 -56.46 -30.90 27.96
C PRO A 994 -56.43 -30.51 29.44
N VAL A 995 -56.43 -29.20 29.73
CA VAL A 995 -56.43 -28.67 31.10
C VAL A 995 -57.58 -29.29 31.88
N THR A 996 -57.26 -30.11 32.87
CA THR A 996 -58.26 -30.84 33.67
C THR A 996 -58.92 -29.91 34.67
N THR A 997 -60.08 -30.32 35.21
CA THR A 997 -60.71 -29.61 36.33
C THR A 997 -59.77 -29.51 37.54
N GLY A 998 -58.90 -30.51 37.74
CA GLY A 998 -57.86 -30.51 38.76
C GLY A 998 -56.81 -29.42 38.55
N ASP A 999 -56.36 -29.24 37.30
CA ASP A 999 -55.38 -28.19 36.95
C ASP A 999 -55.96 -26.78 37.14
N LYS A 1000 -57.23 -26.58 36.79
CA LYS A 1000 -57.95 -25.31 37.03
C LYS A 1000 -58.10 -25.02 38.52
N ALA A 1001 -58.44 -26.02 39.32
CA ALA A 1001 -58.55 -25.88 40.77
C ALA A 1001 -57.18 -25.60 41.41
N GLY A 1002 -56.14 -26.31 41.00
CA GLY A 1002 -54.76 -26.09 41.45
C GLY A 1002 -54.26 -24.69 41.11
N ALA A 1003 -54.46 -24.23 39.87
CA ALA A 1003 -54.10 -22.88 39.44
C ALA A 1003 -54.87 -21.79 40.21
N ALA A 1004 -56.16 -22.00 40.49
CA ALA A 1004 -56.96 -21.07 41.29
C ALA A 1004 -56.46 -20.99 42.74
N ILE A 1005 -56.15 -22.12 43.38
CA ILE A 1005 -55.58 -22.16 44.73
C ILE A 1005 -54.23 -21.43 44.77
N LEU A 1006 -53.35 -21.71 43.82
CA LEU A 1006 -52.02 -21.09 43.76
C LEU A 1006 -52.14 -19.57 43.55
N THR A 1007 -53.08 -19.14 42.70
CA THR A 1007 -53.35 -17.72 42.47
C THR A 1007 -53.88 -17.04 43.74
N ILE A 1008 -54.81 -17.67 44.45
CA ILE A 1008 -55.32 -17.16 45.74
C ILE A 1008 -54.19 -17.05 46.77
N LEU A 1009 -53.30 -18.04 46.86
CA LEU A 1009 -52.17 -18.02 47.78
C LEU A 1009 -51.18 -16.90 47.44
N VAL A 1010 -50.85 -16.71 46.16
CA VAL A 1010 -49.96 -15.63 45.72
C VAL A 1010 -50.59 -14.27 45.99
N VAL A 1011 -51.88 -14.09 45.69
CA VAL A 1011 -52.61 -12.85 45.98
C VAL A 1011 -52.67 -12.59 47.49
N ALA A 1012 -52.94 -13.62 48.30
CA ALA A 1012 -52.94 -13.51 49.76
C ALA A 1012 -51.55 -13.17 50.31
N PHE A 1013 -50.48 -13.71 49.72
CA PHE A 1013 -49.10 -13.43 50.10
C PHE A 1013 -48.67 -12.00 49.72
N VAL A 1014 -49.07 -11.53 48.54
CA VAL A 1014 -48.78 -10.17 48.06
C VAL A 1014 -49.59 -9.14 48.85
N LEU A 1015 -50.88 -9.37 49.08
CA LEU A 1015 -51.73 -8.48 49.88
C LEU A 1015 -51.35 -8.53 51.37
N GLY A 1016 -51.03 -9.71 51.90
CA GLY A 1016 -50.56 -9.88 53.27
C GLY A 1016 -49.18 -9.25 53.49
N GLY A 1017 -48.26 -9.41 52.55
CA GLY A 1017 -46.96 -8.73 52.55
C GLY A 1017 -47.10 -7.21 52.43
N GLY A 1018 -47.99 -6.74 51.56
CA GLY A 1018 -48.31 -5.32 51.43
C GLY A 1018 -48.95 -4.72 52.70
N TRP A 1019 -49.85 -5.47 53.35
CA TRP A 1019 -50.46 -5.08 54.62
C TRP A 1019 -49.46 -5.06 55.77
N TRP A 1020 -48.57 -6.06 55.86
CA TRP A 1020 -47.49 -6.11 56.84
C TRP A 1020 -46.54 -4.90 56.69
N LEU A 1021 -46.16 -4.58 55.46
CA LEU A 1021 -45.34 -3.40 55.14
C LEU A 1021 -46.03 -2.04 55.42
N CYS A 1022 -47.35 -2.01 55.60
CA CYS A 1022 -48.09 -0.78 55.93
C CYS A 1022 -48.34 -0.60 57.44
N ILE A 1023 -48.07 -1.63 58.26
CA ILE A 1023 -48.29 -1.62 59.71
C ILE A 1023 -46.99 -1.51 60.51
N GLU A 1024 -45.83 -1.85 59.92
CA GLU A 1024 -44.53 -1.30 60.33
C GLU A 1024 -44.30 0.10 59.76
#